data_AF-A0A1S4CM17-F1
#
_entry.id   AF-A0A1S4CM17-F1
#
_cell.length_a   1.000
_cell.length_b   1.000
_cell.length_c   1.000
_cell.angle_alpha   90.00
_cell.angle_beta   90.00
_cell.angle_gamma   90.00
#
_symmetry.space_group_name_H-M   'P 1'
#
loop_
_entity.id
_entity.type
_entity.pdbx_description
1 polymer ?
#
loop_
_entity_poly.entity_id
_entity_poly.type
_entity_poly.pdbx_seq_one_letter_code
_entity_poly.pdbx_strand_id
1 'polypeptide(L)'
;MDTVTASSTSRRFRFRDHSQDIPADQHYSTDAHSSDDSSSVSSELNSDHELHSMTAKGITHLCSELLELKRESEEDFQKIVFTNYSAFIGIFEGTKNLESDLLQLKYQVSKQKRLIKDLANRDFLKFLAEETIESKLEESLPDDTSLSSIIAAHTKEVSEILDDLLSEQRLDEAISFLEKEAEFFKDFKLAETSSDELLGYNSRISEKRSMIADQLTLVAKNPRVSALELQKALVGLQRIGDSNLATQLLLKYYHSRIASSTHDLFFSKVYPHGLYLGDVSKFLFSMISQAAKSFTLLHGENSSYESELHRWVMEQTATFAVYFNNYVISMVEPSSGLSTAVEAVQSTMSYCSLLEAQGIELRSSLIEHIRPSIQEVLQIHIEHFKKVIGIITSSDTWVLGRYRVSGILSPDSYSANSGQLSEYCLLANSGRKFITLSQAIIEEVSPLIELHIEGSLLRGLLDLFTEYTTILESALTNQTESEGVDSRINIADSVEQQISLIANLSIIAQIFSSMIRRAFNDTYHLQFEIDDYELFIHENCERLRSQFCKQLILKSLPLESDYRCNPSPACCTDLESSSSYRELYFALRNLKEHAEDTLIKMNWLKDLFSELMEMMFEMILDKEDISNITKEHLPNKSCDKFVQLTLDIHFLLEIAKWGGYLSDTVMNAYSDYESRTKSAFLSAGMDPERHMSYIGWATRAAIETLEKLHELDKREMLSNEIIDATEDETNESSLHNSTESFGSNDATNSVEVLRPLDAPEVTSCTKILETCVVPKEGDEEKNGLHHI
;
A
#
# COMPACT_ATOMS: atom_id res chain seq x y z
N MET A 1 5.50 44.60 -27.04
CA MET A 1 4.29 45.36 -26.68
C MET A 1 3.13 44.64 -27.35
N ASP A 2 2.28 43.86 -26.69
CA ASP A 2 2.08 43.58 -25.27
C ASP A 2 1.91 42.07 -25.07
N THR A 3 2.34 41.62 -23.91
CA THR A 3 2.41 40.23 -23.43
C THR A 3 1.02 39.68 -23.09
N VAL A 4 0.60 38.59 -23.73
CA VAL A 4 -0.54 37.78 -23.27
C VAL A 4 0.03 36.62 -22.44
N THR A 5 -0.03 36.78 -21.12
CA THR A 5 0.23 35.74 -20.14
C THR A 5 -0.97 34.81 -20.04
N ALA A 6 -0.80 33.55 -20.43
CA ALA A 6 -1.79 32.51 -20.17
C ALA A 6 -1.75 32.16 -18.67
N SER A 7 -2.75 32.63 -17.91
CA SER A 7 -2.95 32.24 -16.52
C SER A 7 -3.59 30.85 -16.47
N SER A 8 -2.83 29.87 -15.96
CA SER A 8 -3.36 28.56 -15.59
C SER A 8 -4.22 28.70 -14.33
N THR A 9 -5.54 28.56 -14.44
CA THR A 9 -6.41 28.48 -13.27
C THR A 9 -6.32 27.08 -12.66
N SER A 10 -5.35 26.90 -11.75
CA SER A 10 -5.35 25.81 -10.77
C SER A 10 -6.49 26.08 -9.78
N ARG A 11 -7.56 25.28 -9.83
CA ARG A 11 -8.65 25.33 -8.84
C ARG A 11 -8.16 24.66 -7.56
N ARG A 12 -7.74 25.49 -6.61
CA ARG A 12 -7.38 25.09 -5.24
C ARG A 12 -8.67 25.00 -4.43
N PHE A 13 -9.10 23.80 -4.06
CA PHE A 13 -10.13 23.60 -3.03
C PHE A 13 -9.63 24.27 -1.74
N ARG A 14 -10.31 25.33 -1.31
CA ARG A 14 -10.13 25.92 0.02
C ARG A 14 -11.31 25.48 0.87
N PHE A 15 -11.07 24.56 1.80
CA PHE A 15 -11.91 24.46 2.99
C PHE A 15 -11.76 25.79 3.73
N ARG A 16 -12.88 26.50 3.90
CA ARG A 16 -12.93 27.73 4.67
C ARG A 16 -13.34 27.33 6.08
N ASP A 17 -12.36 27.17 6.97
CA ASP A 17 -12.61 27.11 8.41
C ASP A 17 -13.24 28.45 8.81
N HIS A 18 -14.51 28.40 9.19
CA HIS A 18 -15.15 29.50 9.90
C HIS A 18 -15.21 29.15 11.39
N SER A 19 -14.11 29.45 12.07
CA SER A 19 -14.17 29.94 13.45
C SER A 19 -15.15 31.12 13.51
N GLN A 20 -16.04 31.09 14.49
CA GLN A 20 -17.02 32.11 14.84
C GLN A 20 -16.65 33.53 14.41
N ASP A 21 -17.43 34.09 13.50
CA ASP A 21 -17.73 35.52 13.45
C ASP A 21 -19.03 35.70 12.64
N ILE A 22 -20.13 35.90 13.38
CA ILE A 22 -21.45 36.24 12.86
C ILE A 22 -21.40 37.73 12.46
N PRO A 23 -21.69 38.06 11.20
CA PRO A 23 -22.84 38.95 11.00
C PRO A 23 -23.52 38.78 9.64
N ALA A 24 -24.85 38.72 9.60
CA ALA A 24 -25.60 39.46 8.58
C ALA A 24 -27.11 39.55 8.90
N ASP A 25 -27.67 40.67 8.44
CA ASP A 25 -29.04 40.90 7.97
C ASP A 25 -30.02 41.63 8.91
N GLN A 26 -30.81 42.62 8.48
CA GLN A 26 -30.78 43.59 7.37
C GLN A 26 -32.01 44.51 7.61
N HIS A 27 -31.87 45.83 7.33
CA HIS A 27 -32.92 46.78 6.92
C HIS A 27 -34.06 47.28 7.87
N TYR A 28 -33.95 48.52 8.36
CA TYR A 28 -34.72 49.76 8.00
C TYR A 28 -34.82 50.79 9.16
N SER A 29 -34.54 52.06 8.80
CA SER A 29 -34.95 53.36 9.38
C SER A 29 -35.05 53.60 10.91
N THR A 30 -34.21 54.55 11.34
CA THR A 30 -34.47 55.77 12.15
C THR A 30 -35.42 55.74 13.37
N ASP A 31 -34.78 55.95 14.53
CA ASP A 31 -35.20 56.65 15.77
C ASP A 31 -36.21 56.04 16.79
N ALA A 32 -35.63 55.87 18.00
CA ALA A 32 -36.12 56.32 19.33
C ALA A 32 -36.96 55.39 20.24
N HIS A 33 -36.29 55.00 21.34
CA HIS A 33 -36.73 54.91 22.76
C HIS A 33 -37.60 53.75 23.30
N SER A 34 -36.94 52.98 24.19
CA SER A 34 -37.29 52.59 25.58
C SER A 34 -38.35 51.51 25.93
N SER A 35 -37.83 50.54 26.70
CA SER A 35 -38.33 49.89 27.94
C SER A 35 -39.43 48.82 27.91
N ASP A 36 -38.99 47.63 28.35
CA ASP A 36 -39.53 46.75 29.39
C ASP A 36 -40.71 45.77 29.15
N ASP A 37 -40.42 44.54 29.61
CA ASP A 37 -41.26 43.58 30.35
C ASP A 37 -42.17 42.54 29.66
N SER A 38 -41.65 41.30 29.69
CA SER A 38 -42.18 40.18 30.51
C SER A 38 -43.20 39.15 29.94
N SER A 39 -42.91 37.89 30.33
CA SER A 39 -43.80 36.71 30.55
C SER A 39 -44.07 35.78 29.34
N SER A 40 -43.50 34.54 29.28
CA SER A 40 -43.87 33.26 29.95
C SER A 40 -44.93 32.45 29.14
N VAL A 41 -44.96 31.12 28.97
CA VAL A 41 -44.33 29.98 29.66
C VAL A 41 -44.66 28.64 28.94
N SER A 42 -43.73 27.67 29.00
CA SER A 42 -43.83 26.17 29.01
C SER A 42 -44.41 25.40 27.80
N SER A 43 -44.01 24.15 27.49
CA SER A 43 -43.41 23.08 28.32
C SER A 43 -42.57 22.06 27.53
N GLU A 44 -41.63 21.44 28.26
CA GLU A 44 -40.61 20.46 27.90
C GLU A 44 -41.12 19.12 27.30
N LEU A 45 -40.29 18.51 26.46
CA LEU A 45 -39.87 17.09 26.55
C LEU A 45 -38.55 16.90 25.78
N ASN A 46 -37.58 16.28 26.45
CA ASN A 46 -36.14 16.32 26.19
C ASN A 46 -35.60 15.14 25.35
N SER A 47 -34.43 15.43 24.75
CA SER A 47 -33.26 14.57 24.46
C SER A 47 -33.17 13.63 23.24
N ASP A 48 -34.22 13.34 22.47
CA ASP A 48 -34.06 12.57 21.21
C ASP A 48 -34.13 13.43 19.93
N HIS A 49 -34.63 14.67 20.03
CA HIS A 49 -34.73 15.57 18.89
C HIS A 49 -33.40 16.25 18.52
N GLU A 50 -32.39 16.23 19.39
CA GLU A 50 -31.15 17.01 19.18
C GLU A 50 -30.20 16.30 18.20
N LEU A 51 -30.09 14.96 18.27
CA LEU A 51 -29.33 14.15 17.32
C LEU A 51 -30.01 14.13 15.93
N HIS A 52 -31.33 13.96 15.88
CA HIS A 52 -32.08 14.07 14.62
C HIS A 52 -32.07 15.49 14.05
N SER A 53 -32.06 16.53 14.90
CA SER A 53 -31.91 17.93 14.49
C SER A 53 -30.52 18.20 13.92
N MET A 54 -29.45 17.63 14.47
CA MET A 54 -28.09 17.79 13.94
C MET A 54 -27.94 17.17 12.55
N THR A 55 -28.46 15.96 12.34
CA THR A 55 -28.45 15.31 11.02
C THR A 55 -29.41 15.99 10.04
N ALA A 56 -30.61 16.39 10.47
CA ALA A 56 -31.55 17.13 9.63
C ALA A 56 -31.04 18.53 9.25
N LYS A 57 -30.43 19.26 10.19
CA LYS A 57 -29.77 20.56 9.93
C LYS A 57 -28.59 20.39 8.98
N GLY A 58 -27.78 19.34 9.16
CA GLY A 58 -26.69 19.01 8.26
C GLY A 58 -27.16 18.69 6.84
N ILE A 59 -28.25 17.93 6.69
CA ILE A 59 -28.85 17.65 5.39
C ILE A 59 -29.42 18.93 4.76
N THR A 60 -30.12 19.78 5.53
CA THR A 60 -30.62 21.06 5.00
C THR A 60 -29.49 22.00 4.60
N HIS A 61 -28.38 22.02 5.34
CA HIS A 61 -27.19 22.80 5.01
C HIS A 61 -26.53 22.32 3.71
N LEU A 62 -26.38 21.01 3.56
CA LEU A 62 -25.86 20.40 2.32
C LEU A 62 -26.78 20.71 1.13
N CYS A 63 -28.10 20.66 1.32
CA CYS A 63 -29.06 21.03 0.28
C CYS A 63 -28.98 22.52 -0.09
N SER A 64 -28.76 23.42 0.86
CA SER A 64 -28.53 24.84 0.56
C SER A 64 -27.20 25.08 -0.15
N GLU A 65 -26.12 24.42 0.25
CA GLU A 65 -24.82 24.50 -0.45
C GLU A 65 -24.92 23.96 -1.88
N LEU A 66 -25.65 22.85 -2.10
CA LEU A 66 -25.89 22.31 -3.44
C LEU A 66 -26.69 23.28 -4.33
N LEU A 67 -27.67 23.99 -3.75
CA LEU A 67 -28.44 24.99 -4.48
C LEU A 67 -27.59 26.23 -4.80
N GLU A 68 -26.72 26.64 -3.89
CA GLU A 68 -25.78 27.72 -4.09
C GLU A 68 -24.73 27.38 -5.16
N LEU A 69 -24.11 26.20 -5.09
CA LEU A 69 -23.20 25.68 -6.11
C LEU A 69 -23.86 25.58 -7.48
N LYS A 70 -25.13 25.15 -7.53
CA LYS A 70 -25.88 25.10 -8.79
C LYS A 70 -26.06 26.50 -9.39
N ARG A 71 -26.44 27.48 -8.57
CA ARG A 71 -26.61 28.87 -9.00
C ARG A 71 -25.27 29.46 -9.49
N GLU A 72 -24.19 29.28 -8.73
CA GLU A 72 -22.87 29.75 -9.13
C GLU A 72 -22.38 29.08 -10.42
N SER A 73 -22.60 27.77 -10.56
CA SER A 73 -22.28 27.03 -11.78
C SER A 73 -23.07 27.51 -13.00
N GLU A 74 -24.34 27.90 -12.82
CA GLU A 74 -25.19 28.37 -13.91
C GLU A 74 -24.81 29.79 -14.34
N GLU A 75 -24.45 30.65 -13.39
CA GLU A 75 -23.91 31.99 -13.67
C GLU A 75 -22.55 31.92 -14.39
N ASP A 76 -21.64 31.04 -13.94
CA ASP A 76 -20.35 30.81 -14.60
C ASP A 76 -20.56 30.25 -16.01
N PHE A 77 -21.49 29.30 -16.19
CA PHE A 77 -21.82 28.77 -17.51
C PHE A 77 -22.35 29.85 -18.44
N GLN A 78 -23.30 30.68 -17.98
CA GLN A 78 -23.81 31.80 -18.78
C GLN A 78 -22.69 32.79 -19.13
N LYS A 79 -21.81 33.12 -18.20
CA LYS A 79 -20.68 34.02 -18.42
C LYS A 79 -19.71 33.47 -19.47
N ILE A 80 -19.38 32.18 -19.40
CA ILE A 80 -18.53 31.49 -20.39
C ILE A 80 -19.19 31.53 -21.76
N VAL A 81 -20.48 31.20 -21.84
CA VAL A 81 -21.27 31.22 -23.07
C VAL A 81 -21.28 32.63 -23.68
N PHE A 82 -21.65 33.67 -22.94
CA PHE A 82 -21.68 35.05 -23.44
C PHE A 82 -20.30 35.55 -23.87
N THR A 83 -19.24 35.20 -23.13
CA THR A 83 -17.87 35.60 -23.47
C THR A 83 -17.41 34.91 -24.74
N ASN A 84 -17.65 33.61 -24.88
CA ASN A 84 -17.25 32.84 -26.06
C ASN A 84 -18.04 33.26 -27.31
N TYR A 85 -19.35 33.50 -27.19
CA TYR A 85 -20.15 34.00 -28.32
C TYR A 85 -19.75 35.43 -28.72
N SER A 86 -19.45 36.31 -27.76
CA SER A 86 -18.97 37.67 -28.06
C SER A 86 -17.60 37.65 -28.72
N ALA A 87 -16.68 36.80 -28.25
CA ALA A 87 -15.38 36.60 -28.87
C ALA A 87 -15.53 36.02 -30.29
N PHE A 88 -16.42 35.04 -30.49
CA PHE A 88 -16.69 34.47 -31.80
C PHE A 88 -17.26 35.51 -32.78
N ILE A 89 -18.21 36.34 -32.35
CA ILE A 89 -18.75 37.43 -33.17
C ILE A 89 -17.65 38.44 -33.50
N GLY A 90 -16.81 38.82 -32.53
CA GLY A 90 -15.67 39.72 -32.76
C GLY A 90 -14.67 39.16 -33.76
N ILE A 91 -14.35 37.86 -33.69
CA ILE A 91 -13.49 37.18 -34.67
C ILE A 91 -14.16 37.15 -36.04
N PHE A 92 -15.46 36.86 -36.11
CA PHE A 92 -16.21 36.79 -37.36
C PHE A 92 -16.30 38.17 -38.04
N GLU A 93 -16.53 39.23 -37.27
CA GLU A 93 -16.54 40.61 -37.75
C GLU A 93 -15.14 41.07 -38.18
N GLY A 94 -14.09 40.67 -37.46
CA GLY A 94 -12.70 40.88 -37.89
C GLY A 94 -12.37 40.15 -39.19
N THR A 95 -12.93 38.95 -39.40
CA THR A 95 -12.71 38.14 -40.62
C THR A 95 -13.41 38.73 -41.84
N LYS A 96 -14.54 39.45 -41.66
CA LYS A 96 -15.27 40.12 -42.74
C LYS A 96 -14.40 41.13 -43.51
N ASN A 97 -13.48 41.81 -42.83
CA ASN A 97 -12.60 42.79 -43.45
C ASN A 97 -11.35 42.14 -44.08
N LEU A 98 -10.98 40.94 -43.63
CA LEU A 98 -9.80 40.21 -44.12
C LEU A 98 -9.91 39.84 -45.60
N GLU A 99 -11.11 39.56 -46.11
CA GLU A 99 -11.33 39.27 -47.53
C GLU A 99 -11.05 40.49 -48.42
N SER A 100 -11.47 41.67 -47.97
CA SER A 100 -11.15 42.95 -48.63
C SER A 100 -9.64 43.22 -48.61
N ASP A 101 -8.99 43.00 -47.46
CA ASP A 101 -7.55 43.19 -47.31
C ASP A 101 -6.75 42.20 -48.17
N LEU A 102 -7.22 40.96 -48.31
CA LEU A 102 -6.61 39.95 -49.17
C LEU A 102 -6.79 40.28 -50.66
N LEU A 103 -7.93 40.85 -51.05
CA LEU A 103 -8.14 41.40 -52.40
C LEU A 103 -7.22 42.59 -52.67
N GLN A 104 -7.03 43.49 -51.70
CA GLN A 104 -6.10 44.61 -51.79
C GLN A 104 -4.65 44.12 -51.89
N LEU A 105 -4.26 43.13 -51.09
CA LEU A 105 -2.93 42.53 -51.13
C LEU A 105 -2.70 41.84 -52.48
N LYS A 106 -3.66 41.07 -52.98
CA LYS A 106 -3.60 40.44 -54.31
C LYS A 106 -3.44 41.49 -55.41
N TYR A 107 -4.11 42.63 -55.30
CA TYR A 107 -3.93 43.76 -56.20
C TYR A 107 -2.52 44.35 -56.12
N GLN A 108 -1.98 44.58 -54.92
CA GLN A 108 -0.62 45.08 -54.73
C GLN A 108 0.45 44.11 -55.21
N VAL A 109 0.31 42.82 -54.92
CA VAL A 109 1.21 41.75 -55.41
C VAL A 109 1.14 41.64 -56.93
N SER A 110 -0.05 41.79 -57.53
CA SER A 110 -0.20 41.81 -58.99
C SER A 110 0.47 43.05 -59.61
N LYS A 111 0.40 44.20 -58.94
CA LYS A 111 1.07 45.43 -59.34
C LYS A 111 2.59 45.30 -59.23
N GLN A 112 3.10 44.74 -58.13
CA GLN A 112 4.52 44.44 -57.95
C GLN A 112 5.02 43.39 -58.96
N LYS A 113 4.24 42.34 -59.21
CA LYS A 113 4.56 41.34 -60.26
C LYS A 113 4.65 41.98 -61.64
N ARG A 114 3.79 42.96 -61.94
CA ARG A 114 3.86 43.73 -63.19
C ARG A 114 5.11 44.61 -63.22
N LEU A 115 5.42 45.31 -62.12
CA LEU A 115 6.65 46.10 -62.00
C LEU A 115 7.92 45.26 -62.12
N ILE A 116 7.96 44.06 -61.54
CA ILE A 116 9.08 43.12 -61.66
C ILE A 116 9.17 42.59 -63.09
N LYS A 117 8.04 42.31 -63.75
CA LYS A 117 8.02 41.87 -65.15
C LYS A 117 8.42 43.00 -66.10
N ASP A 118 8.05 44.24 -65.79
CA ASP A 118 8.46 45.43 -66.52
C ASP A 118 9.95 45.75 -66.26
N LEU A 119 10.48 45.51 -65.06
CA LEU A 119 11.92 45.62 -64.75
C LEU A 119 12.74 44.51 -65.43
N ALA A 120 12.23 43.28 -65.47
CA ALA A 120 12.85 42.16 -66.15
C ALA A 120 12.83 42.32 -67.68
N ASN A 121 11.81 43.01 -68.23
CA ASN A 121 11.68 43.27 -69.67
C ASN A 121 12.33 44.60 -70.11
N ARG A 122 12.51 45.57 -69.22
CA ARG A 122 13.08 46.89 -69.51
C ARG A 122 14.53 46.93 -69.06
N ASP A 123 15.39 46.52 -69.99
CA ASP A 123 16.76 46.98 -70.18
C ASP A 123 17.88 46.52 -69.22
N PHE A 124 17.65 45.66 -68.22
CA PHE A 124 18.77 45.13 -67.40
C PHE A 124 19.58 44.01 -68.08
N LEU A 125 18.97 43.22 -68.99
CA LEU A 125 19.65 42.15 -69.72
C LEU A 125 20.28 42.59 -71.05
N LYS A 126 19.89 43.76 -71.58
CA LYS A 126 20.51 44.31 -72.79
C LYS A 126 21.83 45.02 -72.47
N PHE A 127 21.92 45.71 -71.34
CA PHE A 127 23.13 46.42 -70.93
C PHE A 127 24.30 45.46 -70.61
N LEU A 128 24.03 44.32 -69.97
CA LEU A 128 25.05 43.29 -69.68
C LEU A 128 25.49 42.50 -70.93
N ALA A 129 24.61 42.35 -71.93
CA ALA A 129 24.94 41.66 -73.18
C ALA A 129 25.75 42.55 -74.14
N GLU A 130 25.55 43.86 -74.11
CA GLU A 130 26.30 44.82 -74.95
C GLU A 130 27.70 45.11 -74.39
N GLU A 131 27.92 45.00 -73.06
CA GLU A 131 29.26 45.08 -72.46
C GLU A 131 30.13 43.83 -72.71
N THR A 132 29.52 42.73 -73.18
CA THR A 132 30.24 41.47 -73.45
C THR A 132 30.60 41.25 -74.93
N ILE A 133 30.14 42.10 -75.87
CA ILE A 133 30.29 41.86 -77.32
C ILE A 133 31.29 42.82 -78.01
N GLU A 134 31.77 43.88 -77.34
CA GLU A 134 32.73 44.81 -77.94
C GLU A 134 34.15 44.64 -77.38
N SER A 135 34.75 43.46 -77.60
CA SER A 135 36.21 43.29 -77.61
C SER A 135 36.65 42.05 -78.38
N LYS A 136 36.51 42.10 -79.71
CA LYS A 136 37.41 41.36 -80.61
C LYS A 136 37.88 42.27 -81.74
N LEU A 137 39.02 42.93 -81.55
CA LEU A 137 40.00 43.08 -82.62
C LEU A 137 41.41 43.26 -82.02
N GLU A 138 42.28 42.31 -82.36
CA GLU A 138 43.75 42.35 -82.39
C GLU A 138 44.49 43.27 -81.41
N GLU A 139 45.04 42.70 -80.34
CA GLU A 139 46.44 42.97 -79.97
C GLU A 139 47.01 41.83 -79.12
N SER A 140 48.30 41.58 -79.32
CA SER A 140 49.14 40.50 -78.82
C SER A 140 48.89 40.01 -77.39
N LEU A 141 48.94 38.68 -77.21
CA LEU A 141 49.28 38.04 -75.93
C LEU A 141 50.48 38.75 -75.27
N PRO A 142 50.40 39.07 -73.97
CA PRO A 142 51.53 38.95 -73.08
C PRO A 142 51.49 37.56 -72.42
N ASP A 143 52.60 36.87 -72.56
CA ASP A 143 53.04 35.74 -71.72
C ASP A 143 52.79 36.00 -70.22
N ASP A 144 52.54 34.92 -69.48
CA ASP A 144 52.52 34.79 -68.01
C ASP A 144 51.33 35.38 -67.21
N THR A 145 50.12 34.87 -67.43
CA THR A 145 49.20 34.65 -66.30
C THR A 145 49.04 33.15 -66.10
N SER A 146 49.96 32.56 -65.33
CA SER A 146 49.94 31.14 -65.02
C SER A 146 48.65 30.80 -64.26
N LEU A 147 48.08 29.61 -64.49
CA LEU A 147 46.92 29.09 -63.76
C LEU A 147 47.11 29.18 -62.23
N SER A 148 48.36 29.03 -61.80
CA SER A 148 48.86 29.25 -60.43
C SER A 148 48.53 30.64 -59.87
N SER A 149 48.73 31.70 -60.65
CA SER A 149 48.44 33.08 -60.22
C SER A 149 46.94 33.33 -60.02
N ILE A 150 46.08 32.68 -60.82
CA ILE A 150 44.62 32.77 -60.70
C ILE A 150 44.15 32.06 -59.43
N ILE A 151 44.65 30.85 -59.18
CA ILE A 151 44.34 30.09 -57.95
C ILE A 151 44.83 30.85 -56.72
N ALA A 152 46.02 31.43 -56.76
CA ALA A 152 46.57 32.22 -55.64
C ALA A 152 45.76 33.50 -55.36
N ALA A 153 45.35 34.23 -56.42
CA ALA A 153 44.51 35.41 -56.28
C ALA A 153 43.12 35.07 -55.72
N HIS A 154 42.49 34.01 -56.24
CA HIS A 154 41.21 33.52 -55.77
C HIS A 154 41.27 33.02 -54.31
N THR A 155 42.34 32.31 -53.94
CA THR A 155 42.59 31.88 -52.54
C THR A 155 42.63 33.08 -51.59
N LYS A 156 43.26 34.18 -52.03
CA LYS A 156 43.37 35.41 -51.25
C LYS A 156 42.02 36.11 -51.11
N GLU A 157 41.27 36.25 -52.20
CA GLU A 157 39.93 36.85 -52.20
C GLU A 157 38.95 36.08 -51.29
N VAL A 158 38.91 34.74 -51.41
CA VAL A 158 38.10 33.88 -50.54
C VAL A 158 38.50 34.04 -49.07
N SER A 159 39.80 34.16 -48.78
CA SER A 159 40.29 34.39 -47.41
C SER A 159 39.87 35.76 -46.86
N GLU A 160 39.93 36.83 -47.66
CA GLU A 160 39.55 38.19 -47.26
C GLU A 160 38.05 38.28 -46.99
N ILE A 161 37.21 37.74 -47.88
CA ILE A 161 35.74 37.69 -47.68
C ILE A 161 35.38 36.93 -46.40
N LEU A 162 36.05 35.80 -46.14
CA LEU A 162 35.82 35.03 -44.92
C LEU A 162 36.28 35.76 -43.65
N ASP A 163 37.39 36.50 -43.71
CA ASP A 163 37.88 37.30 -42.59
C ASP A 163 36.92 38.46 -42.27
N ASP A 164 36.38 39.12 -43.30
CA ASP A 164 35.36 40.15 -43.15
C ASP A 164 34.10 39.58 -42.48
N LEU A 165 33.56 38.46 -42.97
CA LEU A 165 32.37 37.81 -42.41
C LEU A 165 32.58 37.30 -40.97
N LEU A 166 33.77 36.77 -40.66
CA LEU A 166 34.15 36.35 -39.31
C LEU A 166 34.24 37.54 -38.35
N SER A 167 34.74 38.69 -38.81
CA SER A 167 34.81 39.91 -38.01
C SER A 167 33.43 40.47 -37.68
N GLU A 168 32.45 40.30 -38.59
CA GLU A 168 31.05 40.70 -38.42
C GLU A 168 30.21 39.68 -37.63
N GLN A 169 30.79 38.55 -37.20
CA GLN A 169 30.09 37.42 -36.55
C GLN A 169 28.96 36.80 -37.41
N ARG A 170 29.01 36.95 -38.74
CA ARG A 170 28.01 36.41 -39.67
C ARG A 170 28.34 34.96 -40.04
N LEU A 171 28.38 34.09 -39.02
CA LEU A 171 28.81 32.70 -39.13
C LEU A 171 28.01 31.89 -40.16
N ASP A 172 26.69 32.04 -40.20
CA ASP A 172 25.83 31.32 -41.15
C ASP A 172 26.14 31.68 -42.62
N GLU A 173 26.50 32.94 -42.86
CA GLU A 173 26.85 33.42 -44.19
C GLU A 173 28.23 32.96 -44.62
N ALA A 174 29.20 32.96 -43.67
CA ALA A 174 30.52 32.40 -43.89
C ALA A 174 30.47 30.90 -44.23
N ILE A 175 29.62 30.12 -43.55
CA ILE A 175 29.41 28.70 -43.86
C ILE A 175 28.76 28.53 -45.23
N SER A 176 27.73 29.32 -45.54
CA SER A 176 27.04 29.26 -46.82
C SER A 176 27.95 29.66 -47.99
N PHE A 177 28.89 30.59 -47.76
CA PHE A 177 29.93 30.94 -48.72
C PHE A 177 30.90 29.78 -48.94
N LEU A 178 31.38 29.14 -47.86
CA LEU A 178 32.26 27.96 -47.96
C LEU A 178 31.62 26.77 -48.68
N GLU A 179 30.32 26.55 -48.51
CA GLU A 179 29.58 25.50 -49.23
C GLU A 179 29.52 25.77 -50.73
N LYS A 180 29.16 27.00 -51.13
CA LYS A 180 29.15 27.43 -52.54
C LYS A 180 30.54 27.34 -53.15
N GLU A 181 31.56 27.74 -52.41
CA GLU A 181 32.95 27.68 -52.83
C GLU A 181 33.42 26.22 -53.01
N ALA A 182 32.97 25.32 -52.14
CA ALA A 182 33.25 23.89 -52.28
C ALA A 182 32.55 23.25 -53.49
N GLU A 183 31.36 23.72 -53.87
CA GLU A 183 30.67 23.32 -55.12
C GLU A 183 31.41 23.86 -56.35
N PHE A 184 31.74 25.15 -56.37
CA PHE A 184 32.52 25.77 -57.44
C PHE A 184 33.84 25.03 -57.69
N PHE A 185 34.58 24.67 -56.63
CA PHE A 185 35.82 23.91 -56.76
C PHE A 185 35.64 22.42 -57.11
N LYS A 186 34.48 21.81 -56.84
CA LYS A 186 34.18 20.46 -57.33
C LYS A 186 34.03 20.46 -58.85
N ASP A 187 33.38 21.48 -59.39
CA ASP A 187 33.22 21.67 -60.83
C ASP A 187 34.56 22.06 -61.50
N PHE A 188 35.40 22.83 -60.79
CA PHE A 188 36.75 23.21 -61.23
C PHE A 188 37.75 22.04 -61.24
N LYS A 189 37.68 21.11 -60.26
CA LYS A 189 38.55 19.92 -60.15
C LYS A 189 38.44 18.92 -61.31
N LEU A 190 37.42 19.04 -62.17
CA LEU A 190 37.28 18.24 -63.40
C LEU A 190 38.23 18.71 -64.52
N ALA A 191 38.87 19.88 -64.38
CA ALA A 191 39.91 20.38 -65.27
C ALA A 191 41.29 20.21 -64.62
N GLU A 192 42.26 19.66 -65.36
CA GLU A 192 43.60 19.29 -64.89
C GLU A 192 44.35 20.47 -64.23
N THR A 193 44.57 20.40 -62.91
CA THR A 193 45.36 21.38 -62.13
C THR A 193 46.57 20.73 -61.42
N SER A 194 47.66 21.48 -61.32
CA SER A 194 48.92 21.17 -60.60
C SER A 194 48.70 20.88 -59.10
N SER A 195 49.41 19.88 -58.57
CA SER A 195 49.19 19.31 -57.23
C SER A 195 49.55 20.21 -56.05
N ASP A 196 50.51 21.14 -56.18
CA ASP A 196 51.09 21.87 -55.03
C ASP A 196 50.29 23.12 -54.62
N GLU A 197 49.76 23.88 -55.59
CA GLU A 197 48.92 25.06 -55.32
C GLU A 197 47.54 24.68 -54.79
N LEU A 198 47.02 23.53 -55.24
CA LEU A 198 45.78 22.94 -54.72
C LEU A 198 45.92 22.58 -53.23
N LEU A 199 47.10 22.12 -52.79
CA LEU A 199 47.39 21.86 -51.38
C LEU A 199 47.41 23.15 -50.56
N GLY A 200 48.00 24.23 -51.10
CA GLY A 200 47.98 25.56 -50.49
C GLY A 200 46.56 26.11 -50.29
N TYR A 201 45.73 26.04 -51.34
CA TYR A 201 44.31 26.41 -51.28
C TYR A 201 43.54 25.58 -50.24
N ASN A 202 43.63 24.24 -50.31
CA ASN A 202 42.95 23.35 -49.37
C ASN A 202 43.39 23.61 -47.92
N SER A 203 44.68 23.88 -47.70
CA SER A 203 45.21 24.24 -46.37
C SER A 203 44.58 25.53 -45.86
N ARG A 204 44.50 26.58 -46.69
CA ARG A 204 43.90 27.87 -46.31
C ARG A 204 42.40 27.78 -46.04
N ILE A 205 41.67 27.03 -46.86
CA ILE A 205 40.24 26.75 -46.62
C ILE A 205 40.05 25.92 -45.34
N SER A 206 40.91 24.94 -45.09
CA SER A 206 40.87 24.14 -43.86
C SER A 206 41.14 24.99 -42.62
N GLU A 207 42.07 25.95 -42.70
CA GLU A 207 42.34 26.93 -41.65
C GLU A 207 41.09 27.77 -41.37
N LYS A 208 40.44 28.33 -42.41
CA LYS A 208 39.20 29.12 -42.24
C LYS A 208 38.05 28.29 -41.68
N ARG A 209 37.88 27.04 -42.12
CA ARG A 209 36.91 26.09 -41.55
C ARG A 209 37.17 25.86 -40.06
N SER A 210 38.43 25.67 -39.67
CA SER A 210 38.82 25.54 -38.25
C SER A 210 38.49 26.80 -37.45
N MET A 211 38.76 28.00 -37.98
CA MET A 211 38.45 29.25 -37.30
C MET A 211 36.93 29.42 -37.07
N ILE A 212 36.10 29.07 -38.06
CA ILE A 212 34.64 29.10 -37.91
C ILE A 212 34.18 28.05 -36.89
N ALA A 213 34.74 26.83 -36.95
CA ALA A 213 34.42 25.76 -36.00
C ALA A 213 34.79 26.14 -34.55
N ASP A 214 35.92 26.83 -34.34
CA ASP A 214 36.35 27.33 -33.03
C ASP A 214 35.38 28.40 -32.49
N GLN A 215 34.93 29.33 -33.34
CA GLN A 215 33.94 30.35 -32.95
C GLN A 215 32.59 29.71 -32.62
N LEU A 216 32.09 28.78 -33.43
CA LEU A 216 30.85 28.04 -33.13
C LEU A 216 30.97 27.23 -31.83
N THR A 217 32.13 26.62 -31.59
CA THR A 217 32.43 25.89 -30.35
C THR A 217 32.41 26.82 -29.14
N LEU A 218 32.93 28.04 -29.27
CA LEU A 218 32.86 29.06 -28.22
C LEU A 218 31.41 29.46 -27.90
N VAL A 219 30.56 29.63 -28.93
CA VAL A 219 29.13 29.88 -28.73
C VAL A 219 28.45 28.72 -28.01
N ALA A 220 28.70 27.48 -28.46
CA ALA A 220 28.08 26.27 -27.88
C ALA A 220 28.52 25.99 -26.43
N LYS A 221 29.75 26.35 -26.06
CA LYS A 221 30.27 26.19 -24.68
C LYS A 221 29.76 27.23 -23.70
N ASN A 222 29.08 28.27 -24.15
CA ASN A 222 28.61 29.34 -23.28
C ASN A 222 27.44 28.85 -22.39
N PRO A 223 27.54 28.90 -21.04
CA PRO A 223 26.49 28.40 -20.14
C PRO A 223 25.15 29.13 -20.28
N ARG A 224 25.15 30.37 -20.78
CA ARG A 224 23.94 31.22 -20.90
C ARG A 224 23.34 31.19 -22.31
N VAL A 225 23.86 30.35 -23.20
CA VAL A 225 23.33 30.22 -24.56
C VAL A 225 21.88 29.72 -24.53
N SER A 226 21.01 30.33 -25.33
CA SER A 226 19.65 29.83 -25.49
C SER A 226 19.64 28.50 -26.27
N ALA A 227 18.62 27.67 -26.07
CA ALA A 227 18.51 26.40 -26.79
C ALA A 227 18.50 26.60 -28.33
N LEU A 228 17.91 27.70 -28.81
CA LEU A 228 17.88 28.04 -30.23
C LEU A 228 19.27 28.43 -30.77
N GLU A 229 20.01 29.24 -30.03
CA GLU A 229 21.38 29.64 -30.41
C GLU A 229 22.34 28.46 -30.37
N LEU A 230 22.21 27.58 -29.36
CA LEU A 230 22.96 26.33 -29.31
C LEU A 230 22.67 25.49 -30.54
N GLN A 231 21.39 25.28 -30.86
CA GLN A 231 21.00 24.48 -32.02
C GLN A 231 21.57 25.05 -33.33
N LYS A 232 21.52 26.37 -33.52
CA LYS A 232 22.14 27.04 -34.68
C LYS A 232 23.64 26.79 -34.76
N ALA A 233 24.36 26.95 -33.63
CA ALA A 233 25.80 26.71 -33.59
C ALA A 233 26.16 25.25 -33.93
N LEU A 234 25.38 24.30 -33.43
CA LEU A 234 25.57 22.87 -33.68
C LEU A 234 25.27 22.48 -35.14
N VAL A 235 24.19 23.00 -35.73
CA VAL A 235 23.90 22.82 -37.16
C VAL A 235 25.02 23.43 -38.02
N GLY A 236 25.56 24.58 -37.61
CA GLY A 236 26.73 25.18 -38.26
C GLY A 236 27.96 24.25 -38.24
N LEU A 237 28.26 23.63 -37.09
CA LEU A 237 29.36 22.66 -36.97
C LEU A 237 29.14 21.42 -37.84
N GLN A 238 27.90 20.94 -37.92
CA GLN A 238 27.55 19.82 -38.78
C GLN A 238 27.76 20.16 -40.27
N ARG A 239 27.35 21.35 -40.71
CA ARG A 239 27.55 21.86 -42.09
C ARG A 239 29.03 21.98 -42.46
N ILE A 240 29.90 22.30 -41.50
CA ILE A 240 31.35 22.36 -41.69
C ILE A 240 31.98 20.96 -41.81
N GLY A 241 31.31 19.93 -41.29
CA GLY A 241 31.74 18.53 -41.31
C GLY A 241 32.05 17.93 -39.93
N ASP A 242 31.96 18.72 -38.86
CA ASP A 242 32.35 18.32 -37.49
C ASP A 242 31.16 17.75 -36.68
N SER A 243 30.51 16.75 -37.25
CA SER A 243 29.30 16.12 -36.66
C SER A 243 29.56 15.49 -35.28
N ASN A 244 30.72 14.83 -35.08
CA ASN A 244 31.11 14.26 -33.79
C ASN A 244 31.21 15.34 -32.69
N LEU A 245 31.85 16.46 -33.02
CA LEU A 245 32.05 17.56 -32.09
C LEU A 245 30.71 18.22 -31.73
N ALA A 246 29.81 18.36 -32.71
CA ALA A 246 28.46 18.86 -32.48
C ALA A 246 27.69 17.96 -31.50
N THR A 247 27.71 16.63 -31.68
CA THR A 247 27.08 15.70 -30.74
C THR A 247 27.67 15.80 -29.33
N GLN A 248 29.00 15.83 -29.20
CA GLN A 248 29.66 15.94 -27.90
C GLN A 248 29.32 17.24 -27.18
N LEU A 249 29.28 18.37 -27.90
CA LEU A 249 28.93 19.67 -27.33
C LEU A 249 27.46 19.72 -26.90
N LEU A 250 26.55 19.14 -27.68
CA LEU A 250 25.14 18.99 -27.34
C LEU A 250 24.97 18.23 -26.02
N LEU A 251 25.51 17.02 -25.93
CA LEU A 251 25.38 16.17 -24.74
C LEU A 251 26.06 16.81 -23.52
N LYS A 252 27.21 17.45 -23.71
CA LYS A 252 27.91 18.17 -22.64
C LYS A 252 27.10 19.36 -22.12
N TYR A 253 26.42 20.09 -22.98
CA TYR A 253 25.54 21.20 -22.57
C TYR A 253 24.41 20.69 -21.66
N TYR A 254 23.66 19.68 -22.12
CA TYR A 254 22.56 19.13 -21.35
C TYR A 254 23.03 18.47 -20.04
N HIS A 255 24.15 17.74 -20.07
CA HIS A 255 24.76 17.17 -18.86
C HIS A 255 25.12 18.26 -17.83
N SER A 256 25.78 19.34 -18.25
CA SER A 256 26.18 20.43 -17.34
C SER A 256 24.96 21.14 -16.73
N ARG A 257 23.89 21.28 -17.51
CA ARG A 257 22.63 21.91 -17.06
C ARG A 257 21.84 21.01 -16.11
N ILE A 258 21.86 19.70 -16.33
CA ILE A 258 21.32 18.73 -15.38
C ILE A 258 22.13 18.81 -14.08
N ALA A 259 23.45 18.65 -14.13
CA ALA A 259 24.29 18.64 -12.93
C ALA A 259 24.16 19.91 -12.06
N SER A 260 24.13 21.10 -12.68
CA SER A 260 23.96 22.36 -11.96
C SER A 260 22.58 22.50 -11.32
N SER A 261 21.50 22.27 -12.09
CA SER A 261 20.14 22.38 -11.57
C SER A 261 19.81 21.29 -10.54
N THR A 262 20.34 20.09 -10.70
CA THR A 262 20.20 19.00 -9.73
C THR A 262 20.87 19.39 -8.43
N HIS A 263 22.10 19.93 -8.45
CA HIS A 263 22.74 20.44 -7.22
C HIS A 263 21.90 21.54 -6.54
N ASP A 264 21.37 22.50 -7.30
CA ASP A 264 20.53 23.57 -6.75
C ASP A 264 19.21 23.05 -6.16
N LEU A 265 18.60 22.04 -6.78
CA LEU A 265 17.38 21.40 -6.29
C LEU A 265 17.67 20.56 -5.02
N PHE A 266 18.72 19.74 -5.02
CA PHE A 266 19.09 18.83 -3.91
C PHE A 266 19.53 19.56 -2.64
N PHE A 267 20.17 20.72 -2.76
CA PHE A 267 20.71 21.45 -1.61
C PHE A 267 19.89 22.68 -1.19
N SER A 268 18.79 22.98 -1.89
CA SER A 268 17.84 24.00 -1.48
C SER A 268 16.89 23.44 -0.41
N LYS A 269 17.04 23.89 0.84
CA LYS A 269 16.28 23.48 2.04
C LYS A 269 14.76 23.80 2.01
N VAL A 270 14.16 24.01 0.85
CA VAL A 270 12.83 24.65 0.72
C VAL A 270 11.70 23.66 0.40
N TYR A 271 12.00 22.41 0.06
CA TYR A 271 10.96 21.48 -0.39
C TYR A 271 10.41 20.59 0.75
N PRO A 272 9.09 20.63 1.03
CA PRO A 272 8.44 19.62 1.84
C PRO A 272 8.54 18.26 1.13
N HIS A 273 8.77 17.21 1.91
CA HIS A 273 9.33 15.94 1.48
C HIS A 273 8.53 15.12 0.43
N GLY A 274 7.31 15.52 0.05
CA GLY A 274 6.52 14.81 -0.97
C GLY A 274 6.77 15.28 -2.42
N LEU A 275 6.92 16.58 -2.64
CA LEU A 275 6.93 17.17 -4.00
C LEU A 275 8.32 17.18 -4.67
N TYR A 276 9.36 16.97 -3.86
CA TYR A 276 10.74 17.13 -4.26
C TYR A 276 11.18 16.18 -5.38
N LEU A 277 10.99 14.87 -5.20
CA LEU A 277 11.38 13.87 -6.21
C LEU A 277 10.55 13.99 -7.49
N GLY A 278 9.28 14.40 -7.38
CA GLY A 278 8.43 14.66 -8.54
C GLY A 278 8.98 15.78 -9.43
N ASP A 279 9.43 16.89 -8.83
CA ASP A 279 10.00 18.03 -9.55
C ASP A 279 11.37 17.70 -10.16
N VAL A 280 12.23 16.99 -9.44
CA VAL A 280 13.53 16.52 -9.96
C VAL A 280 13.34 15.57 -11.13
N SER A 281 12.42 14.61 -11.00
CA SER A 281 12.08 13.67 -12.08
C SER A 281 11.60 14.45 -13.31
N LYS A 282 10.59 15.31 -13.13
CA LYS A 282 10.05 16.15 -14.21
C LYS A 282 11.13 16.93 -14.94
N PHE A 283 12.03 17.56 -14.19
CA PHE A 283 13.12 18.34 -14.75
C PHE A 283 14.07 17.44 -15.57
N LEU A 284 14.56 16.34 -15.00
CA LEU A 284 15.48 15.43 -15.68
C LEU A 284 14.88 14.86 -16.97
N PHE A 285 13.68 14.28 -16.90
CA PHE A 285 13.03 13.66 -18.05
C PHE A 285 12.68 14.71 -19.13
N SER A 286 12.32 15.95 -18.73
CA SER A 286 12.18 17.07 -19.68
C SER A 286 13.50 17.42 -20.37
N MET A 287 14.62 17.45 -19.64
CA MET A 287 15.93 17.73 -20.21
C MET A 287 16.40 16.64 -21.18
N ILE A 288 16.13 15.38 -20.86
CA ILE A 288 16.37 14.24 -21.76
C ILE A 288 15.51 14.36 -23.04
N SER A 289 14.22 14.66 -22.91
CA SER A 289 13.33 14.89 -24.07
C SER A 289 13.83 16.04 -24.96
N GLN A 290 14.27 17.15 -24.35
CA GLN A 290 14.83 18.28 -25.10
C GLN A 290 16.12 17.91 -25.81
N ALA A 291 17.03 17.18 -25.15
CA ALA A 291 18.26 16.69 -25.75
C ALA A 291 17.99 15.78 -26.95
N ALA A 292 17.05 14.84 -26.83
CA ALA A 292 16.65 13.95 -27.91
C ALA A 292 16.01 14.71 -29.10
N LYS A 293 15.17 15.71 -28.83
CA LYS A 293 14.60 16.59 -29.87
C LYS A 293 15.67 17.44 -30.57
N SER A 294 16.62 17.99 -29.82
CA SER A 294 17.76 18.71 -30.39
C SER A 294 18.66 17.81 -31.23
N PHE A 295 18.85 16.56 -30.78
CA PHE A 295 19.65 15.56 -31.48
C PHE A 295 18.99 15.11 -32.79
N THR A 296 17.70 14.81 -32.78
CA THR A 296 16.92 14.47 -33.99
C THR A 296 16.88 15.62 -34.98
N LEU A 297 16.83 16.88 -34.51
CA LEU A 297 16.93 18.05 -35.38
C LEU A 297 18.33 18.22 -35.98
N LEU A 298 19.38 17.78 -35.28
CA LEU A 298 20.75 17.81 -35.77
C LEU A 298 20.99 16.71 -36.80
N HIS A 299 20.75 15.44 -36.49
CA HIS A 299 21.16 14.31 -37.35
C HIS A 299 20.04 13.65 -38.15
N GLY A 300 18.77 14.02 -37.91
CA GLY A 300 17.61 13.31 -38.43
C GLY A 300 17.26 12.05 -37.62
N GLU A 301 16.18 11.37 -38.01
CA GLU A 301 15.62 10.22 -37.26
C GLU A 301 16.51 8.96 -37.31
N ASN A 302 17.28 8.75 -38.39
CA ASN A 302 18.08 7.52 -38.60
C ASN A 302 19.60 7.80 -38.61
N SER A 303 20.13 8.34 -37.51
CA SER A 303 21.53 8.75 -37.42
C SER A 303 22.48 7.62 -36.99
N SER A 304 23.74 7.66 -37.44
CA SER A 304 24.81 6.77 -36.93
C SER A 304 25.22 7.07 -35.47
N TYR A 305 24.72 8.18 -34.89
CA TYR A 305 25.08 8.67 -33.56
C TYR A 305 24.08 8.29 -32.47
N GLU A 306 23.04 7.53 -32.83
CA GLU A 306 21.96 7.15 -31.90
C GLU A 306 22.49 6.40 -30.66
N SER A 307 23.56 5.62 -30.83
CA SER A 307 24.23 4.92 -29.73
C SER A 307 24.89 5.86 -28.70
N GLU A 308 25.38 7.03 -29.11
CA GLU A 308 25.95 8.03 -28.21
C GLU A 308 24.85 8.70 -27.37
N LEU A 309 23.71 9.02 -28.01
CA LEU A 309 22.55 9.56 -27.31
C LEU A 309 22.03 8.53 -26.30
N HIS A 310 21.82 7.28 -26.73
CA HIS A 310 21.36 6.21 -25.86
C HIS A 310 22.28 6.03 -24.64
N ARG A 311 23.60 5.92 -24.85
CA ARG A 311 24.59 5.85 -23.76
C ARG A 311 24.45 7.04 -22.79
N TRP A 312 24.34 8.25 -23.32
CA TRP A 312 24.20 9.45 -22.48
C TRP A 312 22.92 9.43 -21.64
N VAL A 313 21.79 9.03 -22.22
CA VAL A 313 20.51 8.93 -21.49
C VAL A 313 20.62 7.90 -20.35
N MET A 314 21.26 6.76 -20.61
CA MET A 314 21.50 5.73 -19.59
C MET A 314 22.38 6.24 -18.45
N GLU A 315 23.45 6.99 -18.76
CA GLU A 315 24.32 7.63 -17.74
C GLU A 315 23.56 8.64 -16.87
N GLN A 316 22.68 9.45 -17.49
CA GLN A 316 21.86 10.41 -16.72
C GLN A 316 20.83 9.69 -15.83
N THR A 317 20.23 8.61 -16.35
CA THR A 317 19.23 7.81 -15.62
C THR A 317 19.85 7.09 -14.43
N ALA A 318 21.04 6.49 -14.60
CA ALA A 318 21.78 5.85 -13.51
C ALA A 318 22.17 6.86 -12.41
N THR A 319 22.63 8.05 -12.81
CA THR A 319 22.96 9.13 -11.87
C THR A 319 21.73 9.56 -11.06
N PHE A 320 20.58 9.72 -11.73
CA PHE A 320 19.32 10.02 -11.06
C PHE A 320 18.89 8.92 -10.08
N ALA A 321 19.02 7.65 -10.46
CA ALA A 321 18.64 6.54 -9.59
C ALA A 321 19.45 6.54 -8.27
N VAL A 322 20.73 6.89 -8.30
CA VAL A 322 21.54 7.06 -7.07
C VAL A 322 20.92 8.13 -6.16
N TYR A 323 20.56 9.29 -6.72
CA TYR A 323 19.93 10.34 -5.95
C TYR A 323 18.54 9.97 -5.43
N PHE A 324 17.75 9.29 -6.25
CA PHE A 324 16.44 8.75 -5.90
C PHE A 324 16.55 7.80 -4.71
N ASN A 325 17.47 6.83 -4.79
CA ASN A 325 17.70 5.84 -3.74
C ASN A 325 18.13 6.48 -2.42
N ASN A 326 19.09 7.41 -2.47
CA ASN A 326 19.55 8.13 -1.28
C ASN A 326 18.42 8.93 -0.61
N TYR A 327 17.55 9.55 -1.40
CA TYR A 327 16.40 10.28 -0.89
C TYR A 327 15.39 9.35 -0.23
N VAL A 328 14.97 8.30 -0.94
CA VAL A 328 13.97 7.34 -0.46
C VAL A 328 14.42 6.66 0.84
N ILE A 329 15.70 6.29 0.95
CA ILE A 329 16.28 5.70 2.17
C ILE A 329 16.36 6.73 3.31
N SER A 330 16.62 8.01 3.00
CA SER A 330 16.64 9.07 4.03
C SER A 330 15.26 9.42 4.59
N MET A 331 14.19 9.08 3.85
CA MET A 331 12.79 9.39 4.16
C MET A 331 12.07 8.30 4.96
N VAL A 332 12.83 7.40 5.60
CA VAL A 332 12.30 6.28 6.41
C VAL A 332 11.77 6.80 7.76
N GLU A 333 10.79 7.68 7.71
CA GLU A 333 9.89 7.92 8.83
C GLU A 333 8.77 6.86 8.79
N PRO A 334 8.51 6.13 9.90
CA PRO A 334 7.61 4.98 9.91
C PRO A 334 6.16 5.26 9.48
N SER A 335 5.71 6.52 9.55
CA SER A 335 4.30 6.88 9.32
C SER A 335 3.98 7.43 7.91
N SER A 336 4.97 7.92 7.16
CA SER A 336 4.74 8.59 5.86
C SER A 336 5.79 8.29 4.79
N GLY A 337 6.83 7.51 5.14
CA GLY A 337 7.90 7.18 4.21
C GLY A 337 7.44 6.31 3.04
N LEU A 338 6.51 5.37 3.26
CA LEU A 338 6.01 4.47 2.22
C LEU A 338 5.24 5.24 1.14
N SER A 339 4.21 6.00 1.54
CA SER A 339 3.39 6.83 0.63
C SER A 339 4.26 7.78 -0.19
N THR A 340 5.25 8.41 0.42
CA THR A 340 6.17 9.31 -0.29
C THR A 340 7.01 8.56 -1.33
N ALA A 341 7.49 7.35 -1.00
CA ALA A 341 8.24 6.51 -1.93
C ALA A 341 7.36 6.03 -3.10
N VAL A 342 6.12 5.63 -2.82
CA VAL A 342 5.13 5.23 -3.84
C VAL A 342 4.83 6.39 -4.80
N GLU A 343 4.51 7.57 -4.27
CA GLU A 343 4.24 8.77 -5.09
C GLU A 343 5.44 9.14 -5.97
N ALA A 344 6.65 9.02 -5.43
CA ALA A 344 7.88 9.28 -6.17
C ALA A 344 8.10 8.26 -7.30
N VAL A 345 7.88 6.97 -7.05
CA VAL A 345 7.94 5.92 -8.08
C VAL A 345 6.91 6.20 -9.18
N GLN A 346 5.67 6.45 -8.81
CA GLN A 346 4.58 6.68 -9.77
C GLN A 346 4.85 7.91 -10.64
N SER A 347 5.33 9.01 -10.03
CA SER A 347 5.73 10.20 -10.76
C SER A 347 6.87 9.90 -11.73
N THR A 348 7.91 9.20 -11.28
CA THR A 348 9.08 8.84 -12.09
C THR A 348 8.67 7.94 -13.28
N MET A 349 7.83 6.93 -13.04
CA MET A 349 7.34 6.02 -14.07
C MET A 349 6.46 6.73 -15.10
N SER A 350 5.61 7.66 -14.67
CA SER A 350 4.80 8.45 -15.60
C SER A 350 5.65 9.26 -16.59
N TYR A 351 6.75 9.86 -16.12
CA TYR A 351 7.67 10.59 -16.99
C TYR A 351 8.51 9.65 -17.86
N CYS A 352 8.87 8.47 -17.36
CA CYS A 352 9.53 7.43 -18.15
C CYS A 352 8.66 7.01 -19.34
N SER A 353 7.37 6.74 -19.13
CA SER A 353 6.44 6.38 -20.21
C SER A 353 6.25 7.50 -21.25
N LEU A 354 6.35 8.78 -20.85
CA LEU A 354 6.34 9.90 -21.79
C LEU A 354 7.58 9.96 -22.69
N LEU A 355 8.72 9.44 -22.23
CA LEU A 355 9.93 9.31 -23.05
C LEU A 355 9.87 8.09 -23.97
N GLU A 356 9.26 7.00 -23.52
CA GLU A 356 9.03 5.81 -24.36
C GLU A 356 8.16 6.13 -25.58
N ALA A 357 7.15 7.00 -25.41
CA ALA A 357 6.36 7.53 -26.53
C ALA A 357 7.20 8.33 -27.57
N GLN A 358 8.42 8.73 -27.21
CA GLN A 358 9.39 9.40 -28.09
C GLN A 358 10.47 8.44 -28.62
N GLY A 359 10.33 7.13 -28.39
CA GLY A 359 11.30 6.11 -28.83
C GLY A 359 12.49 5.91 -27.89
N ILE A 360 12.46 6.45 -26.67
CA ILE A 360 13.53 6.29 -25.67
C ILE A 360 13.09 5.27 -24.62
N GLU A 361 13.56 4.03 -24.74
CA GLU A 361 13.25 2.94 -23.81
C GLU A 361 14.14 3.00 -22.56
N LEU A 362 13.55 3.30 -21.39
CA LEU A 362 14.28 3.44 -20.12
C LEU A 362 13.70 2.64 -18.95
N ARG A 363 12.47 2.14 -19.08
CA ARG A 363 11.74 1.53 -17.97
C ARG A 363 12.48 0.36 -17.35
N SER A 364 13.01 -0.55 -18.17
CA SER A 364 13.76 -1.72 -17.69
C SER A 364 14.97 -1.33 -16.84
N SER A 365 15.76 -0.36 -17.31
CA SER A 365 16.94 0.11 -16.60
C SER A 365 16.60 0.89 -15.33
N LEU A 366 15.58 1.75 -15.39
CA LEU A 366 15.13 2.51 -14.24
C LEU A 366 14.63 1.59 -13.12
N ILE A 367 13.84 0.58 -13.48
CA ILE A 367 13.38 -0.45 -12.54
C ILE A 367 14.57 -1.17 -11.90
N GLU A 368 15.56 -1.58 -12.68
CA GLU A 368 16.76 -2.28 -12.16
C GLU A 368 17.49 -1.48 -11.07
N HIS A 369 17.60 -0.16 -11.23
CA HIS A 369 18.33 0.68 -10.29
C HIS A 369 17.51 1.12 -9.07
N ILE A 370 16.20 1.32 -9.21
CA ILE A 370 15.32 1.82 -8.13
C ILE A 370 14.73 0.69 -7.29
N ARG A 371 14.47 -0.49 -7.88
CA ARG A 371 13.82 -1.61 -7.20
C ARG A 371 14.43 -1.95 -5.82
N PRO A 372 15.76 -2.06 -5.65
CA PRO A 372 16.33 -2.48 -4.37
C PRO A 372 16.03 -1.51 -3.22
N SER A 373 16.04 -0.19 -3.47
CA SER A 373 15.78 0.80 -2.42
C SER A 373 14.31 0.79 -1.99
N ILE A 374 13.39 0.57 -2.93
CA ILE A 374 11.96 0.44 -2.64
C ILE A 374 11.68 -0.84 -1.85
N GLN A 375 12.33 -1.95 -2.19
CA GLN A 375 12.22 -3.20 -1.41
C GLN A 375 12.72 -3.02 0.03
N GLU A 376 13.82 -2.29 0.22
CA GLU A 376 14.34 -1.97 1.56
C GLU A 376 13.34 -1.12 2.37
N VAL A 377 12.78 -0.07 1.78
CA VAL A 377 11.75 0.76 2.44
C VAL A 377 10.50 -0.04 2.78
N LEU A 378 10.04 -0.89 1.85
CA LEU A 378 8.92 -1.79 2.10
C LEU A 378 9.20 -2.69 3.32
N GLN A 379 10.37 -3.33 3.39
CA GLN A 379 10.72 -4.20 4.50
C GLN A 379 10.71 -3.46 5.84
N ILE A 380 11.24 -2.24 5.90
CA ILE A 380 11.25 -1.45 7.13
C ILE A 380 9.82 -1.13 7.60
N HIS A 381 8.91 -0.82 6.66
CA HIS A 381 7.51 -0.58 6.99
C HIS A 381 6.76 -1.84 7.39
N ILE A 382 7.07 -3.00 6.77
CA ILE A 382 6.53 -4.30 7.24
C ILE A 382 6.95 -4.55 8.69
N GLU A 383 8.22 -4.34 9.05
CA GLU A 383 8.68 -4.47 10.43
C GLU A 383 8.04 -3.45 11.38
N HIS A 384 7.73 -2.23 10.91
CA HIS A 384 6.94 -1.27 11.67
C HIS A 384 5.51 -1.76 11.90
N PHE A 385 4.84 -2.27 10.85
CA PHE A 385 3.48 -2.77 10.94
C PHE A 385 3.36 -4.01 11.82
N LYS A 386 4.37 -4.89 11.88
CA LYS A 386 4.44 -5.98 12.88
C LYS A 386 4.35 -5.45 14.30
N LYS A 387 5.07 -4.37 14.62
CA LYS A 387 4.98 -3.70 15.95
C LYS A 387 3.60 -3.10 16.19
N VAL A 388 2.99 -2.48 15.16
CA VAL A 388 1.61 -1.98 15.24
C VAL A 388 0.64 -3.13 15.53
N ILE A 389 0.82 -4.28 14.88
CA ILE A 389 0.03 -5.50 15.12
C ILE A 389 0.16 -5.93 16.59
N GLY A 390 1.36 -5.97 17.15
CA GLY A 390 1.57 -6.25 18.58
C GLY A 390 0.85 -5.27 19.52
N ILE A 391 0.76 -3.99 19.16
CA ILE A 391 0.06 -2.97 19.96
C ILE A 391 -1.47 -3.15 19.88
N ILE A 392 -2.02 -3.44 18.70
CA ILE A 392 -3.48 -3.62 18.55
C ILE A 392 -3.98 -4.92 19.19
N THR A 393 -3.16 -5.97 19.27
CA THR A 393 -3.51 -7.25 19.89
C THR A 393 -3.35 -7.21 21.41
N SER A 394 -2.31 -6.55 21.94
CA SER A 394 -2.13 -6.37 23.40
C SER A 394 -3.26 -5.60 24.08
N SER A 395 -4.04 -4.82 23.33
CA SER A 395 -5.20 -4.08 23.82
C SER A 395 -6.54 -4.74 23.49
N ASP A 396 -6.55 -5.93 22.88
CA ASP A 396 -7.77 -6.63 22.51
C ASP A 396 -8.34 -7.42 23.70
N THR A 397 -9.66 -7.53 23.78
CA THR A 397 -10.37 -8.31 24.81
C THR A 397 -10.85 -9.67 24.29
N TRP A 398 -10.58 -9.98 23.01
CA TRP A 398 -10.98 -11.21 22.33
C TRP A 398 -12.50 -11.41 22.24
N VAL A 399 -13.26 -10.31 22.23
CA VAL A 399 -14.72 -10.33 22.08
C VAL A 399 -15.08 -10.09 20.61
N LEU A 400 -15.94 -10.92 20.05
CA LEU A 400 -16.40 -10.77 18.67
C LEU A 400 -17.43 -9.65 18.53
N GLY A 401 -17.08 -8.63 17.76
CA GLY A 401 -17.97 -7.56 17.32
C GLY A 401 -18.56 -7.85 15.94
N ARG A 402 -19.80 -7.39 15.72
CA ARG A 402 -20.45 -7.43 14.40
C ARG A 402 -19.99 -6.26 13.55
N TYR A 403 -19.34 -6.54 12.42
CA TYR A 403 -18.84 -5.53 11.49
C TYR A 403 -19.37 -5.74 10.09
N ARG A 404 -19.73 -4.64 9.42
CA ARG A 404 -20.23 -4.69 8.05
C ARG A 404 -19.10 -5.00 7.07
N VAL A 405 -19.32 -5.97 6.20
CA VAL A 405 -18.43 -6.29 5.09
C VAL A 405 -18.83 -5.40 3.92
N SER A 406 -18.05 -4.35 3.64
CA SER A 406 -18.34 -3.38 2.58
C SER A 406 -17.21 -3.31 1.54
N GLY A 407 -17.58 -3.07 0.27
CA GLY A 407 -16.65 -2.69 -0.80
C GLY A 407 -15.60 -3.75 -1.09
N ILE A 408 -14.32 -3.39 -0.93
CA ILE A 408 -13.16 -4.26 -1.16
C ILE A 408 -13.21 -5.54 -0.30
N LEU A 409 -14.02 -5.59 0.74
CA LEU A 409 -14.22 -6.78 1.58
C LEU A 409 -15.30 -7.74 1.04
N SER A 410 -16.07 -7.35 0.00
CA SER A 410 -17.11 -8.21 -0.57
C SER A 410 -16.48 -9.37 -1.35
N PRO A 411 -16.75 -10.63 -0.97
CA PRO A 411 -16.31 -11.78 -1.74
C PRO A 411 -17.23 -11.92 -2.96
N ASP A 412 -17.02 -11.10 -3.98
CA ASP A 412 -17.76 -11.24 -5.24
C ASP A 412 -17.21 -12.44 -6.01
N SER A 413 -17.86 -13.58 -5.77
CA SER A 413 -18.20 -14.64 -6.73
C SER A 413 -17.08 -15.19 -7.63
N TYR A 414 -16.20 -16.05 -7.08
CA TYR A 414 -15.49 -17.08 -7.86
C TYR A 414 -15.35 -18.42 -7.12
N SER A 415 -16.37 -18.79 -6.33
CA SER A 415 -16.56 -20.17 -5.87
C SER A 415 -18.05 -20.39 -5.64
N ALA A 416 -18.66 -21.27 -6.44
CA ALA A 416 -20.04 -21.67 -6.23
C ALA A 416 -20.24 -22.57 -4.99
N ASN A 417 -19.19 -22.85 -4.20
CA ASN A 417 -19.20 -23.96 -3.24
C ASN A 417 -18.76 -23.64 -1.79
N SER A 418 -18.53 -22.38 -1.40
CA SER A 418 -18.33 -22.06 0.03
C SER A 418 -19.11 -20.81 0.43
N GLY A 419 -19.85 -20.94 1.53
CA GLY A 419 -21.05 -20.14 1.83
C GLY A 419 -20.85 -18.62 1.83
N GLN A 420 -21.78 -17.95 1.16
CA GLN A 420 -22.07 -16.51 1.25
C GLN A 420 -21.72 -15.94 2.64
N LEU A 421 -20.68 -15.10 2.70
CA LEU A 421 -20.47 -14.24 3.85
C LEU A 421 -21.70 -13.32 3.92
N SER A 422 -22.33 -13.27 5.09
CA SER A 422 -23.44 -12.36 5.37
C SER A 422 -22.96 -10.91 5.19
N GLU A 423 -23.88 -9.95 5.04
CA GLU A 423 -23.56 -8.51 5.01
C GLU A 423 -22.71 -8.05 6.21
N TYR A 424 -22.67 -8.87 7.27
CA TYR A 424 -21.85 -8.69 8.45
C TYR A 424 -20.95 -9.89 8.71
N CYS A 425 -19.76 -9.64 9.24
CA CYS A 425 -18.82 -10.61 9.79
C CYS A 425 -18.62 -10.37 11.29
N LEU A 426 -18.19 -11.42 12.00
CA LEU A 426 -17.85 -11.37 13.42
C LEU A 426 -16.32 -11.35 13.52
N LEU A 427 -15.74 -10.28 14.07
CA LEU A 427 -14.30 -10.18 14.25
C LEU A 427 -14.00 -9.66 15.65
N ALA A 428 -12.84 -10.00 16.18
CA ALA A 428 -12.30 -9.28 17.32
C ALA A 428 -11.87 -7.87 16.89
N ASN A 429 -11.68 -6.96 17.86
CA ASN A 429 -11.29 -5.58 17.55
C ASN A 429 -9.91 -5.53 16.85
N SER A 430 -8.96 -6.36 17.28
CA SER A 430 -7.65 -6.50 16.61
C SER A 430 -7.81 -7.08 15.22
N GLY A 431 -8.71 -8.04 15.01
CA GLY A 431 -8.96 -8.66 13.70
C GLY A 431 -9.48 -7.66 12.68
N ARG A 432 -10.44 -6.82 13.08
CA ARG A 432 -10.92 -5.71 12.25
C ARG A 432 -9.80 -4.72 11.91
N LYS A 433 -9.00 -4.32 12.90
CA LYS A 433 -7.89 -3.38 12.72
C LYS A 433 -6.82 -3.97 11.80
N PHE A 434 -6.50 -5.26 11.94
CA PHE A 434 -5.58 -5.99 11.08
C PHE A 434 -6.06 -5.97 9.63
N ILE A 435 -7.31 -6.37 9.35
CA ILE A 435 -7.87 -6.33 7.99
C ILE A 435 -7.85 -4.92 7.41
N THR A 436 -8.22 -3.92 8.20
CA THR A 436 -8.22 -2.51 7.76
C THR A 436 -6.79 -2.03 7.43
N LEU A 437 -5.82 -2.42 8.26
CA LEU A 437 -4.40 -2.11 8.04
C LEU A 437 -3.89 -2.78 6.77
N SER A 438 -4.13 -4.09 6.60
CA SER A 438 -3.75 -4.82 5.40
C SER A 438 -4.38 -4.23 4.13
N GLN A 439 -5.63 -3.77 4.21
CA GLN A 439 -6.29 -3.10 3.10
C GLN A 439 -5.59 -1.78 2.76
N ALA A 440 -5.32 -0.93 3.75
CA ALA A 440 -4.62 0.34 3.53
C ALA A 440 -3.24 0.11 2.89
N ILE A 441 -2.50 -0.90 3.37
CA ILE A 441 -1.20 -1.28 2.80
C ILE A 441 -1.36 -1.70 1.34
N ILE A 442 -2.31 -2.58 1.02
CA ILE A 442 -2.55 -3.05 -0.36
C ILE A 442 -2.89 -1.89 -1.30
N GLU A 443 -3.74 -0.96 -0.85
CA GLU A 443 -4.12 0.23 -1.62
C GLU A 443 -2.91 1.16 -1.84
N GLU A 444 -2.09 1.37 -0.81
CA GLU A 444 -0.90 2.21 -0.86
C GLU A 444 0.19 1.62 -1.77
N VAL A 445 0.42 0.31 -1.73
CA VAL A 445 1.50 -0.35 -2.50
C VAL A 445 1.08 -0.80 -3.90
N SER A 446 -0.20 -0.72 -4.25
CA SER A 446 -0.72 -1.12 -5.56
C SER A 446 0.05 -0.50 -6.75
N PRO A 447 0.45 0.79 -6.74
CA PRO A 447 1.24 1.38 -7.82
C PRO A 447 2.64 0.77 -7.99
N LEU A 448 3.16 0.09 -6.96
CA LEU A 448 4.49 -0.53 -7.02
C LEU A 448 4.50 -1.86 -7.78
N ILE A 449 3.34 -2.44 -8.13
CA ILE A 449 3.26 -3.64 -8.97
C ILE A 449 4.00 -3.41 -10.30
N GLU A 450 3.99 -2.18 -10.83
CA GLU A 450 4.74 -1.79 -12.02
C GLU A 450 6.27 -1.95 -11.94
N LEU A 451 6.85 -2.10 -10.74
CA LEU A 451 8.29 -2.31 -10.49
C LEU A 451 8.73 -3.78 -10.53
N HIS A 452 7.80 -4.71 -10.74
CA HIS A 452 8.04 -6.15 -10.60
C HIS A 452 8.53 -6.53 -9.18
N ILE A 453 7.84 -6.02 -8.13
CA ILE A 453 8.11 -6.35 -6.72
C ILE A 453 6.96 -7.12 -6.07
N GLU A 454 6.07 -7.72 -6.87
CA GLU A 454 4.85 -8.38 -6.43
C GLU A 454 5.15 -9.51 -5.41
N GLY A 455 6.19 -10.30 -5.65
CA GLY A 455 6.62 -11.34 -4.71
C GLY A 455 7.08 -10.79 -3.36
N SER A 456 7.76 -9.64 -3.33
CA SER A 456 8.15 -8.98 -2.07
C SER A 456 6.94 -8.41 -1.33
N LEU A 457 5.96 -7.86 -2.05
CA LEU A 457 4.71 -7.35 -1.48
C LEU A 457 3.89 -8.49 -0.86
N LEU A 458 3.70 -9.58 -1.60
CA LEU A 458 2.98 -10.77 -1.14
C LEU A 458 3.67 -11.37 0.09
N ARG A 459 5.00 -11.49 0.07
CA ARG A 459 5.79 -11.97 1.21
C ARG A 459 5.64 -11.07 2.44
N GLY A 460 5.68 -9.75 2.26
CA GLY A 460 5.48 -8.79 3.35
C GLY A 460 4.10 -8.92 4.00
N LEU A 461 3.05 -9.06 3.19
CA LEU A 461 1.69 -9.29 3.68
C LEU A 461 1.57 -10.63 4.45
N LEU A 462 2.19 -11.69 3.94
CA LEU A 462 2.28 -12.98 4.62
C LEU A 462 3.02 -12.91 5.94
N ASP A 463 4.10 -12.14 6.02
CA ASP A 463 4.83 -11.93 7.26
C ASP A 463 3.97 -11.20 8.31
N LEU A 464 3.11 -10.24 7.90
CA LEU A 464 2.13 -9.60 8.78
C LEU A 464 1.05 -10.57 9.26
N PHE A 465 0.52 -11.41 8.36
CA PHE A 465 -0.44 -12.45 8.74
C PHE A 465 0.18 -13.44 9.73
N THR A 466 1.42 -13.87 9.45
CA THR A 466 2.18 -14.78 10.33
C THR A 466 2.34 -14.16 11.71
N GLU A 467 2.77 -12.90 11.80
CA GLU A 467 2.89 -12.17 13.08
C GLU A 467 1.56 -12.11 13.84
N TYR A 468 0.45 -11.88 13.14
CA TYR A 468 -0.86 -11.91 13.77
C TYR A 468 -1.20 -13.30 14.31
N THR A 469 -0.96 -14.36 13.51
CA THR A 469 -1.25 -15.74 13.93
C THR A 469 -0.38 -16.22 15.09
N THR A 470 0.90 -15.84 15.14
CA THR A 470 1.80 -16.21 16.25
C THR A 470 1.32 -15.56 17.55
N ILE A 471 0.85 -14.31 17.51
CA ILE A 471 0.26 -13.65 18.69
C ILE A 471 -1.01 -14.37 19.15
N LEU A 472 -1.89 -14.79 18.22
CA LEU A 472 -3.09 -15.55 18.59
C LEU A 472 -2.74 -16.91 19.21
N GLU A 473 -1.73 -17.59 18.68
CA GLU A 473 -1.23 -18.85 19.24
C GLU A 473 -0.65 -18.65 20.63
N SER A 474 0.11 -17.59 20.87
CA SER A 474 0.62 -17.23 22.20
C SER A 474 -0.51 -16.87 23.17
N ALA A 475 -1.53 -16.13 22.72
CA ALA A 475 -2.71 -15.78 23.51
C ALA A 475 -3.54 -17.01 23.91
N LEU A 476 -3.53 -18.05 23.08
CA LEU A 476 -4.17 -19.34 23.36
C LEU A 476 -3.31 -20.23 24.28
N THR A 477 -1.99 -20.33 24.01
CA THR A 477 -1.09 -21.29 24.68
C THR A 477 -0.59 -20.87 26.07
N ASN A 478 -0.90 -19.65 26.52
CA ASN A 478 -0.36 -19.02 27.73
C ASN A 478 1.19 -18.93 27.72
N GLN A 479 1.83 -19.03 26.56
CA GLN A 479 3.29 -18.96 26.44
C GLN A 479 3.72 -17.50 26.38
N THR A 480 4.12 -16.96 27.52
CA THR A 480 4.83 -15.67 27.60
C THR A 480 6.33 -15.90 27.42
N GLU A 481 6.77 -16.32 26.24
CA GLU A 481 8.20 -16.35 25.91
C GLU A 481 8.48 -15.51 24.67
N SER A 482 8.83 -14.25 24.89
CA SER A 482 9.74 -13.52 24.01
C SER A 482 10.46 -12.45 24.83
N GLU A 483 11.74 -12.69 25.13
CA GLU A 483 12.65 -11.69 25.64
C GLU A 483 12.92 -10.65 24.55
N GLY A 484 12.08 -9.62 24.48
CA GLY A 484 12.33 -8.47 23.62
C GLY A 484 11.06 -7.74 23.20
N VAL A 485 10.90 -6.53 23.73
CA VAL A 485 9.84 -5.56 23.47
C VAL A 485 8.54 -5.83 24.25
N ASP A 486 8.09 -4.75 24.91
CA ASP A 486 7.00 -4.53 25.88
C ASP A 486 5.59 -4.96 25.40
N SER A 487 5.47 -6.16 24.84
CA SER A 487 4.24 -6.75 24.30
C SER A 487 3.62 -7.66 25.34
N ARG A 488 2.88 -7.05 26.28
CA ARG A 488 1.93 -7.81 27.12
C ARG A 488 0.83 -8.36 26.20
N ILE A 489 1.00 -9.60 25.74
CA ILE A 489 -0.04 -10.32 25.01
C ILE A 489 -1.21 -10.53 25.97
N ASN A 490 -2.42 -10.13 25.58
CA ASN A 490 -3.60 -10.40 26.41
C ASN A 490 -3.98 -11.88 26.27
N ILE A 491 -4.09 -12.58 27.39
CA ILE A 491 -4.32 -14.03 27.41
C ILE A 491 -5.83 -14.31 27.28
N ALA A 492 -6.19 -15.38 26.56
CA ALA A 492 -7.56 -15.87 26.49
C ALA A 492 -7.86 -16.83 27.65
N ASP A 493 -8.26 -16.26 28.79
CA ASP A 493 -8.54 -17.02 30.02
C ASP A 493 -9.87 -17.79 29.96
N SER A 494 -10.88 -17.22 29.27
CA SER A 494 -12.20 -17.84 29.15
C SER A 494 -12.30 -18.71 27.91
N VAL A 495 -13.14 -19.75 28.00
CA VAL A 495 -13.44 -20.64 26.88
C VAL A 495 -14.09 -19.87 25.72
N GLU A 496 -14.92 -18.87 26.02
CA GLU A 496 -15.53 -17.97 25.03
C GLU A 496 -14.49 -17.17 24.25
N GLN A 497 -13.47 -16.64 24.94
CA GLN A 497 -12.37 -15.92 24.30
C GLN A 497 -11.55 -16.85 23.40
N GLN A 498 -11.30 -18.09 23.84
CA GLN A 498 -10.58 -19.09 23.04
C GLN A 498 -11.34 -19.46 21.75
N ILE A 499 -12.65 -19.67 21.83
CA ILE A 499 -13.50 -19.88 20.63
C ILE A 499 -13.45 -18.65 19.73
N SER A 500 -13.52 -17.46 20.33
CA SER A 500 -13.48 -16.19 19.62
C SER A 500 -12.18 -16.00 18.84
N LEU A 501 -11.03 -16.42 19.38
CA LEU A 501 -9.74 -16.39 18.69
C LEU A 501 -9.76 -17.21 17.39
N ILE A 502 -10.26 -18.45 17.45
CA ILE A 502 -10.28 -19.36 16.29
C ILE A 502 -11.30 -18.87 15.25
N ALA A 503 -12.47 -18.42 15.71
CA ALA A 503 -13.50 -17.86 14.84
C ALA A 503 -13.00 -16.59 14.13
N ASN A 504 -12.33 -15.71 14.88
CA ASN A 504 -11.70 -14.51 14.37
C ASN A 504 -10.65 -14.83 13.29
N LEU A 505 -9.72 -15.75 13.55
CA LEU A 505 -8.71 -16.13 12.55
C LEU A 505 -9.34 -16.76 11.30
N SER A 506 -10.36 -17.61 11.47
CA SER A 506 -11.04 -18.27 10.34
C SER A 506 -11.69 -17.26 9.39
N ILE A 507 -12.29 -16.19 9.93
CA ILE A 507 -12.90 -15.13 9.13
C ILE A 507 -11.83 -14.24 8.50
N ILE A 508 -10.77 -13.88 9.25
CA ILE A 508 -9.63 -13.12 8.72
C ILE A 508 -9.00 -13.85 7.55
N ALA A 509 -8.75 -15.15 7.65
CA ALA A 509 -8.20 -15.97 6.58
C ALA A 509 -9.01 -15.87 5.28
N GLN A 510 -10.34 -15.99 5.37
CA GLN A 510 -11.23 -15.86 4.20
C GLN A 510 -11.14 -14.47 3.56
N ILE A 511 -11.23 -13.41 4.38
CA ILE A 511 -11.19 -12.03 3.91
C ILE A 511 -9.82 -11.71 3.32
N PHE A 512 -8.74 -12.06 4.02
CA PHE A 512 -7.36 -11.78 3.61
C PHE A 512 -6.99 -12.50 2.31
N SER A 513 -7.39 -13.77 2.14
CA SER A 513 -7.26 -14.49 0.86
C SER A 513 -8.01 -13.81 -0.28
N SER A 514 -9.25 -13.36 -0.04
CA SER A 514 -10.00 -12.62 -1.06
C SER A 514 -9.34 -11.29 -1.44
N MET A 515 -8.75 -10.58 -0.46
CA MET A 515 -8.05 -9.31 -0.67
C MET A 515 -6.80 -9.51 -1.53
N ILE A 516 -5.97 -10.49 -1.20
CA ILE A 516 -4.75 -10.81 -1.95
C ILE A 516 -5.09 -11.27 -3.36
N ARG A 517 -6.05 -12.19 -3.53
CA ARG A 517 -6.43 -12.67 -4.85
C ARG A 517 -6.92 -11.54 -5.76
N ARG A 518 -7.66 -10.57 -5.23
CA ARG A 518 -8.08 -9.41 -6.03
C ARG A 518 -6.91 -8.46 -6.32
N ALA A 519 -6.04 -8.20 -5.34
CA ALA A 519 -4.92 -7.27 -5.51
C ALA A 519 -3.93 -7.75 -6.59
N PHE A 520 -3.77 -9.07 -6.74
CA PHE A 520 -2.79 -9.69 -7.65
C PHE A 520 -3.44 -10.49 -8.80
N ASN A 521 -4.74 -10.28 -9.09
CA ASN A 521 -5.50 -11.06 -10.07
C ASN A 521 -4.93 -10.96 -11.50
N ASP A 522 -4.36 -9.81 -11.85
CA ASP A 522 -3.78 -9.58 -13.19
C ASP A 522 -2.34 -10.13 -13.32
N THR A 523 -1.81 -10.72 -12.25
CA THR A 523 -0.41 -11.15 -12.15
C THR A 523 -0.28 -12.66 -12.32
N TYR A 524 -0.57 -13.16 -13.54
CA TYR A 524 -0.61 -14.60 -13.86
C TYR A 524 0.65 -15.40 -13.46
N HIS A 525 1.83 -14.76 -13.38
CA HIS A 525 3.07 -15.43 -13.00
C HIS A 525 3.14 -15.76 -11.50
N LEU A 526 2.36 -15.08 -10.65
CA LEU A 526 2.22 -15.39 -9.24
C LEU A 526 1.11 -16.38 -8.93
N GLN A 527 0.37 -16.92 -9.91
CA GLN A 527 -0.77 -17.78 -9.61
C GLN A 527 -0.39 -18.97 -8.72
N PHE A 528 0.75 -19.62 -9.00
CA PHE A 528 1.26 -20.70 -8.16
C PHE A 528 1.62 -20.23 -6.74
N GLU A 529 2.21 -19.03 -6.60
CA GLU A 529 2.54 -18.44 -5.30
C GLU A 529 1.27 -18.04 -4.52
N ILE A 530 0.21 -17.61 -5.21
CA ILE A 530 -1.10 -17.32 -4.62
C ILE A 530 -1.77 -18.62 -4.15
N ASP A 531 -1.69 -19.70 -4.92
CA ASP A 531 -2.23 -20.99 -4.51
C ASP A 531 -1.47 -21.57 -3.29
N ASP A 532 -0.13 -21.47 -3.28
CA ASP A 532 0.72 -21.83 -2.14
C ASP A 532 0.44 -20.96 -0.90
N TYR A 533 0.14 -19.68 -1.12
CA TYR A 533 -0.31 -18.75 -0.10
C TYR A 533 -1.67 -19.15 0.51
N GLU A 534 -2.65 -19.54 -0.30
CA GLU A 534 -3.96 -19.99 0.19
C GLU A 534 -3.81 -21.25 1.05
N LEU A 535 -2.93 -22.17 0.63
CA LEU A 535 -2.55 -23.34 1.43
C LEU A 535 -1.87 -22.93 2.75
N PHE A 536 -0.88 -22.03 2.71
CA PHE A 536 -0.18 -21.55 3.90
C PHE A 536 -1.14 -20.91 4.92
N ILE A 537 -2.10 -20.10 4.47
CA ILE A 537 -3.11 -19.51 5.36
C ILE A 537 -3.99 -20.58 5.98
N HIS A 538 -4.43 -21.54 5.18
CA HIS A 538 -5.24 -22.64 5.67
C HIS A 538 -4.47 -23.45 6.72
N GLU A 539 -3.20 -23.78 6.47
CA GLU A 539 -2.33 -24.47 7.42
C GLU A 539 -2.17 -23.74 8.76
N ASN A 540 -2.04 -22.40 8.76
CA ASN A 540 -1.98 -21.62 10.00
C ASN A 540 -3.32 -21.65 10.76
N CYS A 541 -4.46 -21.66 10.06
CA CYS A 541 -5.77 -21.82 10.69
C CYS A 541 -5.91 -23.20 11.33
N GLU A 542 -5.55 -24.26 10.60
CA GLU A 542 -5.55 -25.64 11.08
C GLU A 542 -4.60 -25.82 12.28
N ARG A 543 -3.43 -25.16 12.25
CA ARG A 543 -2.49 -25.17 13.37
C ARG A 543 -3.12 -24.59 14.63
N LEU A 544 -3.76 -23.43 14.56
CA LEU A 544 -4.42 -22.82 15.72
C LEU A 544 -5.58 -23.70 16.24
N ARG A 545 -6.40 -24.26 15.34
CA ARG A 545 -7.47 -25.22 15.71
C ARG A 545 -6.92 -26.44 16.44
N SER A 546 -5.86 -27.05 15.92
CA SER A 546 -5.19 -28.20 16.54
C SER A 546 -4.64 -27.86 17.92
N GLN A 547 -4.04 -26.68 18.10
CA GLN A 547 -3.54 -26.24 19.42
C GLN A 547 -4.67 -26.07 20.44
N PHE A 548 -5.80 -25.49 20.02
CA PHE A 548 -6.98 -25.38 20.87
C PHE A 548 -7.50 -26.77 21.28
N CYS A 549 -7.65 -27.68 20.33
CA CYS A 549 -8.07 -29.05 20.61
C CYS A 549 -7.14 -29.75 21.60
N LYS A 550 -5.82 -29.62 21.44
CA LYS A 550 -4.83 -30.16 22.40
C LYS A 550 -5.01 -29.59 23.80
N GLN A 551 -5.21 -28.28 23.93
CA GLN A 551 -5.42 -27.65 25.24
C GLN A 551 -6.71 -28.08 25.90
N LEU A 552 -7.80 -28.15 25.13
CA LEU A 552 -9.09 -28.61 25.63
C LEU A 552 -8.98 -30.06 26.14
N ILE A 553 -8.31 -30.93 25.38
CA ILE A 553 -8.03 -32.31 25.78
C ILE A 553 -7.20 -32.35 27.07
N LEU A 554 -6.11 -31.58 27.15
CA LEU A 554 -5.24 -31.54 28.34
C LEU A 554 -5.97 -31.03 29.59
N LYS A 555 -6.92 -30.09 29.43
CA LYS A 555 -7.74 -29.57 30.52
C LYS A 555 -8.79 -30.58 30.99
N SER A 556 -9.38 -31.35 30.07
CA SER A 556 -10.39 -32.36 30.37
C SER A 556 -9.82 -33.74 30.78
N LEU A 557 -8.58 -34.05 30.41
CA LEU A 557 -7.90 -35.31 30.71
C LEU A 557 -6.56 -35.04 31.44
N PRO A 558 -6.55 -34.90 32.79
CA PRO A 558 -5.30 -34.80 33.53
C PRO A 558 -4.47 -36.08 33.34
N LEU A 559 -3.23 -35.92 32.86
CA LEU A 559 -2.31 -37.02 32.51
C LEU A 559 -1.95 -37.95 33.70
N GLU A 560 -2.33 -37.59 34.93
CA GLU A 560 -2.08 -38.36 36.15
C GLU A 560 -3.35 -38.81 36.89
N SER A 561 -4.39 -39.27 36.20
CA SER A 561 -5.32 -40.19 36.88
C SER A 561 -4.66 -41.58 36.94
N ASP A 562 -3.80 -41.78 37.94
CA ASP A 562 -3.38 -43.10 38.40
C ASP A 562 -4.68 -43.92 38.55
N TYR A 563 -4.96 -44.83 37.60
CA TYR A 563 -6.18 -45.65 37.54
C TYR A 563 -6.26 -46.53 38.79
N ARG A 564 -6.60 -45.95 39.93
CA ARG A 564 -6.69 -46.60 41.23
C ARG A 564 -8.14 -47.01 41.43
N CYS A 565 -8.63 -47.82 40.50
CA CYS A 565 -9.85 -48.57 40.71
C CYS A 565 -9.53 -49.65 41.77
N ASN A 566 -10.22 -49.63 42.90
CA ASN A 566 -10.39 -50.80 43.76
C ASN A 566 -11.87 -51.21 43.70
N PRO A 567 -12.31 -52.01 42.72
CA PRO A 567 -13.57 -52.72 42.82
C PRO A 567 -13.34 -54.10 43.46
N SER A 568 -14.26 -54.50 44.33
CA SER A 568 -14.33 -55.87 44.84
C SER A 568 -14.75 -56.81 43.70
N PRO A 569 -14.29 -58.09 43.63
CA PRO A 569 -14.36 -58.93 42.42
C PRO A 569 -15.75 -59.49 42.06
N ALA A 570 -16.84 -58.85 42.46
CA ALA A 570 -18.19 -59.41 42.35
C ALA A 570 -19.27 -58.36 42.06
N CYS A 571 -19.09 -57.50 41.05
CA CYS A 571 -20.17 -56.91 40.23
C CYS A 571 -19.58 -55.95 39.21
N CYS A 572 -19.53 -56.33 37.92
CA CYS A 572 -19.15 -55.42 36.83
C CYS A 572 -20.32 -54.51 36.38
N THR A 573 -21.41 -54.43 37.14
CA THR A 573 -22.64 -53.70 36.76
C THR A 573 -22.71 -52.26 37.27
N ASP A 574 -21.79 -51.85 38.16
CA ASP A 574 -21.78 -50.50 38.77
C ASP A 574 -20.60 -49.62 38.27
N LEU A 575 -19.97 -49.99 37.15
CA LEU A 575 -18.88 -49.22 36.56
C LEU A 575 -19.44 -48.05 35.73
N GLU A 576 -19.07 -46.81 36.07
CA GLU A 576 -19.42 -45.61 35.31
C GLU A 576 -18.28 -45.19 34.38
N SER A 577 -18.59 -44.44 33.31
CA SER A 577 -17.58 -43.80 32.46
C SER A 577 -16.66 -42.91 33.30
N SER A 578 -15.37 -42.88 32.99
CA SER A 578 -14.41 -42.16 33.83
C SER A 578 -14.71 -40.65 33.88
N SER A 579 -14.34 -40.02 35.01
CA SER A 579 -14.63 -38.60 35.27
C SER A 579 -14.18 -37.70 34.12
N SER A 580 -13.02 -37.98 33.56
CA SER A 580 -12.39 -37.18 32.51
C SER A 580 -13.21 -37.12 31.21
N TYR A 581 -13.87 -38.21 30.79
CA TYR A 581 -14.74 -38.17 29.60
C TYR A 581 -16.11 -37.55 29.90
N ARG A 582 -16.57 -37.59 31.16
CA ARG A 582 -17.78 -36.84 31.57
C ARG A 582 -17.51 -35.34 31.62
N GLU A 583 -16.36 -34.94 32.14
CA GLU A 583 -15.88 -33.54 32.10
C GLU A 583 -15.72 -33.04 30.67
N LEU A 584 -15.24 -33.89 29.75
CA LEU A 584 -15.25 -33.59 28.31
C LEU A 584 -16.67 -33.34 27.79
N TYR A 585 -17.64 -34.22 28.09
CA TYR A 585 -19.02 -34.02 27.65
C TYR A 585 -19.57 -32.65 28.07
N PHE A 586 -19.39 -32.28 29.35
CA PHE A 586 -19.79 -30.97 29.83
C PHE A 586 -19.00 -29.84 29.19
N ALA A 587 -17.69 -30.00 28.98
CA ALA A 587 -16.87 -29.00 28.29
C ALA A 587 -17.35 -28.76 26.84
N LEU A 588 -17.70 -29.81 26.09
CA LEU A 588 -18.24 -29.69 24.72
C LEU A 588 -19.62 -29.08 24.70
N ARG A 589 -20.48 -29.44 25.67
CA ARG A 589 -21.82 -28.86 25.78
C ARG A 589 -21.75 -27.38 26.10
N ASN A 590 -20.91 -27.00 27.06
CA ASN A 590 -20.64 -25.62 27.45
C ASN A 590 -20.06 -24.82 26.27
N LEU A 591 -19.10 -25.40 25.54
CA LEU A 591 -18.54 -24.79 24.32
C LEU A 591 -19.62 -24.52 23.28
N LYS A 592 -20.53 -25.49 23.09
CA LYS A 592 -21.62 -25.39 22.12
C LYS A 592 -22.62 -24.29 22.49
N GLU A 593 -22.96 -24.17 23.76
CA GLU A 593 -23.86 -23.12 24.27
C GLU A 593 -23.26 -21.72 24.06
N HIS A 594 -22.00 -21.51 24.48
CA HIS A 594 -21.31 -20.24 24.28
C HIS A 594 -21.13 -19.88 22.80
N ALA A 595 -20.96 -20.88 21.93
CA ALA A 595 -20.86 -20.68 20.48
C ALA A 595 -22.22 -20.34 19.82
N GLU A 596 -23.33 -20.85 20.37
CA GLU A 596 -24.69 -20.53 19.93
C GLU A 596 -25.03 -19.07 20.26
N ASP A 597 -24.62 -18.57 21.43
CA ASP A 597 -24.81 -17.18 21.87
C ASP A 597 -24.00 -16.17 21.04
N THR A 598 -22.82 -16.58 20.58
CA THR A 598 -21.92 -15.74 19.76
C THR A 598 -22.28 -15.71 18.27
N LEU A 599 -23.41 -16.31 17.85
CA LEU A 599 -23.89 -16.36 16.46
C LEU A 599 -22.91 -16.99 15.46
N ILE A 600 -22.01 -17.85 15.94
CA ILE A 600 -21.05 -18.56 15.09
C ILE A 600 -21.80 -19.61 14.27
N LYS A 601 -21.47 -19.76 12.97
CA LYS A 601 -22.10 -20.77 12.10
C LYS A 601 -21.87 -22.17 12.70
N MET A 602 -22.94 -22.85 13.10
CA MET A 602 -22.91 -24.20 13.71
C MET A 602 -22.05 -25.23 12.95
N ASN A 603 -21.95 -25.12 11.62
CA ASN A 603 -21.17 -26.05 10.81
C ASN A 603 -19.67 -25.99 11.14
N TRP A 604 -19.10 -24.79 11.30
CA TRP A 604 -17.68 -24.63 11.62
C TRP A 604 -17.33 -25.20 13.00
N LEU A 605 -18.24 -25.03 13.97
CA LEU A 605 -18.09 -25.58 15.31
C LEU A 605 -18.18 -27.11 15.32
N LYS A 606 -19.08 -27.66 14.49
CA LYS A 606 -19.22 -29.10 14.31
C LYS A 606 -17.94 -29.71 13.73
N ASP A 607 -17.32 -29.05 12.77
CA ASP A 607 -16.04 -29.49 12.19
C ASP A 607 -14.93 -29.47 13.25
N LEU A 608 -14.89 -28.44 14.10
CA LEU A 608 -13.92 -28.33 15.21
C LEU A 608 -14.10 -29.47 16.23
N PHE A 609 -15.35 -29.78 16.56
CA PHE A 609 -15.64 -30.92 17.42
C PHE A 609 -15.30 -32.27 16.78
N SER A 610 -15.49 -32.40 15.46
CA SER A 610 -15.08 -33.60 14.72
C SER A 610 -13.56 -33.81 14.81
N GLU A 611 -12.77 -32.76 14.57
CA GLU A 611 -11.30 -32.79 14.72
C GLU A 611 -10.89 -33.14 16.16
N LEU A 612 -11.56 -32.57 17.16
CA LEU A 612 -11.31 -32.91 18.56
C LEU A 612 -11.52 -34.40 18.80
N MET A 613 -12.64 -34.97 18.31
CA MET A 613 -12.90 -36.40 18.45
C MET A 613 -11.83 -37.24 17.78
N GLU A 614 -11.40 -36.88 16.56
CA GLU A 614 -10.29 -37.55 15.88
C GLU A 614 -9.02 -37.56 16.72
N MET A 615 -8.59 -36.40 17.21
CA MET A 615 -7.40 -36.28 18.06
C MET A 615 -7.51 -37.09 19.35
N MET A 616 -8.71 -37.17 19.95
CA MET A 616 -8.94 -37.99 21.13
C MET A 616 -8.84 -39.48 20.84
N PHE A 617 -9.42 -39.95 19.74
CA PHE A 617 -9.30 -41.35 19.32
C PHE A 617 -7.84 -41.70 18.99
N GLU A 618 -7.11 -40.84 18.30
CA GLU A 618 -5.66 -41.03 18.06
C GLU A 618 -4.88 -41.13 19.37
N MET A 619 -5.08 -40.20 20.31
CA MET A 619 -4.39 -40.21 21.60
C MET A 619 -4.69 -41.46 22.44
N ILE A 620 -5.93 -41.96 22.42
CA ILE A 620 -6.30 -43.18 23.16
C ILE A 620 -5.65 -44.42 22.52
N LEU A 621 -5.53 -44.46 21.19
CA LEU A 621 -4.98 -45.58 20.45
C LEU A 621 -3.45 -45.62 20.38
N ASP A 622 -2.80 -44.46 20.53
CA ASP A 622 -1.33 -44.32 20.58
C ASP A 622 -0.75 -44.73 21.94
N LYS A 623 -1.59 -44.85 22.99
CA LYS A 623 -1.17 -45.47 24.25
C LYS A 623 -0.85 -46.96 24.00
N GLU A 624 0.44 -47.30 23.99
CA GLU A 624 1.03 -48.65 23.89
C GLU A 624 0.39 -49.71 24.82
N ASP A 625 -0.42 -49.30 25.79
CA ASP A 625 -1.14 -50.13 26.76
C ASP A 625 -2.10 -51.15 26.11
N ILE A 626 -2.67 -50.88 24.93
CA ILE A 626 -3.58 -51.84 24.26
C ILE A 626 -2.80 -53.08 23.77
N SER A 627 -1.53 -52.92 23.41
CA SER A 627 -0.69 -54.03 22.92
C SER A 627 -0.06 -54.86 24.05
N ASN A 628 0.00 -54.34 25.28
CA ASN A 628 0.56 -55.04 26.44
C ASN A 628 -0.40 -56.03 27.10
N ILE A 629 -1.56 -56.29 26.49
CA ILE A 629 -2.50 -57.36 26.90
C ILE A 629 -1.97 -58.71 26.40
N THR A 630 -0.74 -59.08 26.77
CA THR A 630 -0.16 -60.40 26.48
C THR A 630 0.12 -61.16 27.78
N LYS A 631 -0.72 -62.19 28.00
CA LYS A 631 -0.60 -63.40 28.86
C LYS A 631 0.00 -63.36 30.29
N GLU A 632 0.82 -62.39 30.71
CA GLU A 632 1.58 -62.47 31.98
C GLU A 632 1.10 -61.57 33.13
N HIS A 633 0.09 -60.72 32.94
CA HIS A 633 -0.38 -59.81 34.00
C HIS A 633 -1.85 -59.99 34.36
N LEU A 634 -2.21 -61.19 34.81
CA LEU A 634 -3.52 -61.48 35.39
C LEU A 634 -3.50 -61.62 36.93
N PRO A 635 -3.19 -60.57 37.72
CA PRO A 635 -3.96 -60.31 38.92
C PRO A 635 -5.21 -59.51 38.54
N ASN A 636 -6.35 -59.79 39.19
CA ASN A 636 -7.69 -59.17 38.95
C ASN A 636 -7.72 -57.67 38.61
N LYS A 637 -6.72 -56.89 39.02
CA LYS A 637 -6.59 -55.44 38.83
C LYS A 637 -6.38 -54.98 37.37
N SER A 638 -5.93 -55.85 36.46
CA SER A 638 -5.73 -55.51 35.04
C SER A 638 -7.00 -55.68 34.19
N CYS A 639 -7.91 -56.58 34.58
CA CYS A 639 -9.20 -56.76 33.92
C CYS A 639 -10.09 -55.53 34.08
N ASP A 640 -10.07 -54.89 35.25
CA ASP A 640 -10.86 -53.69 35.54
C ASP A 640 -10.44 -52.50 34.67
N LYS A 641 -9.13 -52.33 34.43
CA LYS A 641 -8.60 -51.27 33.55
C LYS A 641 -9.03 -51.46 32.10
N PHE A 642 -9.05 -52.71 31.62
CA PHE A 642 -9.49 -53.03 30.27
C PHE A 642 -10.99 -52.79 30.09
N VAL A 643 -11.82 -53.20 31.06
CA VAL A 643 -13.27 -52.97 31.04
C VAL A 643 -13.57 -51.47 31.11
N GLN A 644 -12.84 -50.71 31.92
CA GLN A 644 -12.95 -49.24 31.97
C GLN A 644 -12.56 -48.58 30.64
N LEU A 645 -11.43 -48.97 30.03
CA LEU A 645 -11.01 -48.44 28.74
C LEU A 645 -12.03 -48.74 27.64
N THR A 646 -12.62 -49.94 27.66
CA THR A 646 -13.69 -50.31 26.72
C THR A 646 -14.93 -49.44 26.93
N LEU A 647 -15.35 -49.22 28.18
CA LEU A 647 -16.47 -48.34 28.50
C LEU A 647 -16.21 -46.89 28.07
N ASP A 648 -15.01 -46.38 28.33
CA ASP A 648 -14.60 -45.01 27.99
C ASP A 648 -14.55 -44.76 26.47
N ILE A 649 -14.03 -45.71 25.68
CA ILE A 649 -14.03 -45.63 24.21
C ILE A 649 -15.45 -45.68 23.64
N HIS A 650 -16.32 -46.53 24.19
CA HIS A 650 -17.73 -46.58 23.78
C HIS A 650 -18.48 -45.31 24.19
N PHE A 651 -18.18 -44.75 25.35
CA PHE A 651 -18.74 -43.48 25.79
C PHE A 651 -18.31 -42.32 24.89
N LEU A 652 -17.03 -42.23 24.52
CA LEU A 652 -16.53 -41.24 23.56
C LEU A 652 -17.20 -41.38 22.18
N LEU A 653 -17.38 -42.62 21.70
CA LEU A 653 -18.10 -42.88 20.44
C LEU A 653 -19.56 -42.43 20.50
N GLU A 654 -20.26 -42.67 21.61
CA GLU A 654 -21.64 -42.24 21.79
C GLU A 654 -21.75 -40.71 21.92
N ILE A 655 -20.80 -40.02 22.57
CA ILE A 655 -20.71 -38.55 22.56
C ILE A 655 -20.58 -38.04 21.11
N ALA A 656 -19.72 -38.65 20.29
CA ALA A 656 -19.57 -38.27 18.88
C ALA A 656 -20.86 -38.46 18.08
N LYS A 657 -21.55 -39.61 18.28
CA LYS A 657 -22.83 -39.89 17.60
C LYS A 657 -23.93 -38.92 18.01
N TRP A 658 -24.08 -38.66 19.31
CA TRP A 658 -25.10 -37.76 19.84
C TRP A 658 -24.87 -36.31 19.44
N GLY A 659 -23.62 -35.85 19.44
CA GLY A 659 -23.24 -34.52 18.98
C GLY A 659 -23.25 -34.37 17.44
N GLY A 660 -23.26 -35.48 16.72
CA GLY A 660 -23.14 -35.51 15.27
C GLY A 660 -21.70 -35.26 14.77
N TYR A 661 -20.69 -35.43 15.62
CA TYR A 661 -19.26 -35.18 15.36
C TYR A 661 -18.53 -36.42 14.83
N LEU A 662 -19.28 -37.37 14.25
CA LEU A 662 -18.73 -38.63 13.78
C LEU A 662 -18.10 -38.46 12.40
N SER A 663 -16.80 -38.75 12.28
CA SER A 663 -16.09 -38.80 11.01
C SER A 663 -15.74 -40.22 10.58
N ASP A 664 -15.40 -40.39 9.30
CA ASP A 664 -14.88 -41.66 8.77
C ASP A 664 -13.57 -42.07 9.49
N THR A 665 -12.74 -41.09 9.84
CA THR A 665 -11.49 -41.29 10.60
C THR A 665 -11.78 -41.89 11.97
N VAL A 666 -12.73 -41.33 12.72
CA VAL A 666 -13.16 -41.86 14.04
C VAL A 666 -13.71 -43.27 13.92
N MET A 667 -14.54 -43.54 12.90
CA MET A 667 -15.12 -44.87 12.68
C MET A 667 -14.08 -45.91 12.29
N ASN A 668 -13.10 -45.53 11.48
CA ASN A 668 -11.96 -46.40 11.13
C ASN A 668 -11.10 -46.69 12.36
N ALA A 669 -10.77 -45.66 13.15
CA ALA A 669 -10.01 -45.78 14.40
C ALA A 669 -10.72 -46.71 15.41
N TYR A 670 -12.04 -46.58 15.55
CA TYR A 670 -12.85 -47.47 16.38
C TYR A 670 -12.89 -48.90 15.85
N SER A 671 -13.02 -49.10 14.53
CA SER A 671 -13.01 -50.43 13.91
C SER A 671 -11.66 -51.14 14.09
N ASP A 672 -10.57 -50.39 13.98
CA ASP A 672 -9.21 -50.87 14.25
C ASP A 672 -9.03 -51.24 15.71
N TYR A 673 -9.54 -50.42 16.64
CA TYR A 673 -9.59 -50.76 18.07
C TYR A 673 -10.34 -52.07 18.32
N GLU A 674 -11.55 -52.23 17.76
CA GLU A 674 -12.36 -53.43 17.95
C GLU A 674 -11.62 -54.67 17.42
N SER A 675 -10.99 -54.55 16.25
CA SER A 675 -10.20 -55.62 15.63
C SER A 675 -8.97 -56.01 16.47
N ARG A 676 -8.19 -55.02 16.94
CA ARG A 676 -7.02 -55.23 17.80
C ARG A 676 -7.41 -55.88 19.12
N THR A 677 -8.48 -55.39 19.74
CA THR A 677 -9.01 -55.90 21.00
C THR A 677 -9.49 -57.35 20.85
N LYS A 678 -10.25 -57.64 19.80
CA LYS A 678 -10.71 -59.00 19.49
C LYS A 678 -9.54 -59.95 19.28
N SER A 679 -8.50 -59.52 18.57
CA SER A 679 -7.27 -60.30 18.37
C SER A 679 -6.53 -60.55 19.68
N ALA A 680 -6.41 -59.53 20.55
CA ALA A 680 -5.79 -59.65 21.87
C ALA A 680 -6.55 -60.67 22.74
N PHE A 681 -7.88 -60.63 22.76
CA PHE A 681 -8.73 -61.59 23.49
C PHE A 681 -8.53 -63.04 23.00
N LEU A 682 -8.49 -63.23 21.68
CA LEU A 682 -8.25 -64.54 21.07
C LEU A 682 -6.84 -65.06 21.41
N SER A 683 -5.82 -64.18 21.37
CA SER A 683 -4.44 -64.53 21.70
C SER A 683 -4.24 -64.89 23.18
N ALA A 684 -5.04 -64.29 24.06
CA ALA A 684 -5.11 -64.57 25.50
C ALA A 684 -5.89 -65.85 25.85
N GLY A 685 -6.57 -66.48 24.88
CA GLY A 685 -7.35 -67.71 25.07
C GLY A 685 -8.73 -67.49 25.70
N MET A 686 -9.26 -66.27 25.61
CA MET A 686 -10.59 -65.90 26.11
C MET A 686 -11.68 -66.20 25.09
N ASP A 687 -12.90 -66.46 25.58
CA ASP A 687 -14.07 -66.73 24.74
C ASP A 687 -14.54 -65.46 24.00
N PRO A 688 -14.60 -65.47 22.65
CA PRO A 688 -15.07 -64.34 21.85
C PRO A 688 -16.55 -63.97 22.09
N GLU A 689 -17.40 -64.89 22.60
CA GLU A 689 -18.79 -64.53 22.96
C GLU A 689 -18.84 -63.62 24.20
N ARG A 690 -17.90 -63.79 25.13
CA ARG A 690 -17.78 -62.89 26.29
C ARG A 690 -17.38 -61.49 25.86
N HIS A 691 -16.49 -61.35 24.88
CA HIS A 691 -16.09 -60.06 24.30
C HIS A 691 -17.28 -59.29 23.71
N MET A 692 -18.16 -59.96 22.94
CA MET A 692 -19.37 -59.31 22.40
C MET A 692 -20.37 -58.94 23.50
N SER A 693 -20.45 -59.73 24.58
CA SER A 693 -21.27 -59.36 25.74
C SER A 693 -20.74 -58.11 26.44
N TYR A 694 -19.41 -57.91 26.51
CA TYR A 694 -18.81 -56.71 27.09
C TYR A 694 -19.04 -55.47 26.22
N ILE A 695 -18.89 -55.58 24.90
CA ILE A 695 -19.20 -54.48 23.95
C ILE A 695 -20.66 -54.05 24.07
N GLY A 696 -21.59 -55.02 24.07
CA GLY A 696 -23.01 -54.75 24.19
C GLY A 696 -23.40 -54.15 25.55
N TRP A 697 -22.70 -54.54 26.62
CA TRP A 697 -22.85 -53.91 27.94
C TRP A 697 -22.30 -52.48 27.95
N ALA A 698 -21.07 -52.26 27.47
CA ALA A 698 -20.40 -50.96 27.45
C ALA A 698 -21.19 -49.92 26.65
N THR A 699 -21.74 -50.33 25.50
CA THR A 699 -22.61 -49.46 24.68
C THR A 699 -23.86 -49.04 25.44
N ARG A 700 -24.55 -49.98 26.11
CA ARG A 700 -25.76 -49.66 26.91
C ARG A 700 -25.42 -48.78 28.09
N ALA A 701 -24.36 -49.10 28.83
CA ALA A 701 -23.90 -48.32 29.97
C ALA A 701 -23.49 -46.89 29.57
N ALA A 702 -22.84 -46.72 28.42
CA ALA A 702 -22.50 -45.42 27.85
C ALA A 702 -23.75 -44.59 27.52
N ILE A 703 -24.74 -45.18 26.82
CA ILE A 703 -26.00 -44.51 26.48
C ILE A 703 -26.76 -44.12 27.75
N GLU A 704 -26.91 -45.04 28.71
CA GLU A 704 -27.58 -44.76 29.99
C GLU A 704 -26.88 -43.65 30.80
N THR A 705 -25.55 -43.59 30.73
CA THR A 705 -24.77 -42.53 31.40
C THR A 705 -24.99 -41.19 30.69
N LEU A 706 -25.01 -41.17 29.36
CA LEU A 706 -25.22 -39.97 28.56
C LEU A 706 -26.63 -39.39 28.76
N GLU A 707 -27.65 -40.25 28.80
CA GLU A 707 -29.04 -39.87 29.11
C GLU A 707 -29.15 -39.25 30.52
N LYS A 708 -28.48 -39.85 31.52
CA LYS A 708 -28.44 -39.29 32.89
C LYS A 708 -27.76 -37.92 32.93
N LEU A 709 -26.63 -37.75 32.22
CA LEU A 709 -25.91 -36.47 32.19
C LEU A 709 -26.73 -35.38 31.52
N HIS A 710 -27.42 -35.70 30.43
CA HIS A 710 -28.32 -34.78 29.75
C HIS A 710 -29.50 -34.34 30.63
N GLU A 711 -30.09 -35.25 31.41
CA GLU A 711 -31.18 -34.92 32.35
C GLU A 711 -30.69 -34.11 33.58
N LEU A 712 -29.44 -34.30 34.01
CA LEU A 712 -28.82 -33.48 35.05
C LEU A 712 -28.60 -32.05 34.56
N ASP A 713 -28.06 -31.90 33.35
CA ASP A 713 -27.83 -30.61 32.68
C ASP A 713 -29.14 -29.82 32.53
N LYS A 714 -30.19 -30.47 32.01
CA LYS A 714 -31.52 -29.86 31.87
C LYS A 714 -32.11 -29.40 33.21
N ARG A 715 -31.82 -30.09 34.31
CA ARG A 715 -32.26 -29.71 35.65
C ARG A 715 -31.48 -28.51 36.19
N GLU A 716 -30.18 -28.45 35.91
CA GLU A 716 -29.28 -27.37 36.33
C GLU A 716 -29.60 -26.06 35.60
N MET A 717 -29.90 -26.13 34.29
CA MET A 717 -30.40 -24.99 33.50
C MET A 717 -31.72 -24.43 34.05
N LEU A 718 -32.67 -25.30 34.39
CA LEU A 718 -33.96 -24.90 34.98
C LEU A 718 -33.80 -24.27 36.37
N SER A 719 -32.80 -24.68 37.16
CA SER A 719 -32.53 -24.04 38.45
C SER A 719 -31.89 -22.66 38.33
N ASN A 720 -31.04 -22.43 37.32
CA ASN A 720 -30.40 -21.14 37.10
C ASN A 720 -31.40 -20.09 36.58
N GLU A 721 -32.33 -20.47 35.69
CA GLU A 721 -33.44 -19.60 35.26
C GLU A 721 -34.37 -19.18 36.42
N ILE A 722 -34.58 -20.07 37.41
CA ILE A 722 -35.41 -19.76 38.58
C ILE A 722 -34.69 -18.80 39.54
N ILE A 723 -33.36 -18.85 39.61
CA ILE A 723 -32.56 -17.93 40.45
C ILE A 723 -32.54 -16.52 39.83
N ASP A 724 -32.32 -16.39 38.52
CA ASP A 724 -32.38 -15.09 37.81
C ASP A 724 -33.78 -14.45 37.92
N ALA A 725 -34.86 -15.25 37.80
CA ALA A 725 -36.23 -14.75 37.98
C ALA A 725 -36.52 -14.23 39.41
N THR A 726 -35.82 -14.74 40.44
CA THR A 726 -35.98 -14.27 41.82
C THR A 726 -35.15 -13.03 42.16
N GLU A 727 -34.07 -12.76 41.43
CA GLU A 727 -33.28 -11.53 41.58
C GLU A 727 -33.92 -10.32 40.85
N ASP A 728 -34.65 -10.56 39.75
CA ASP A 728 -35.43 -9.50 39.08
C ASP A 728 -36.70 -9.11 39.85
N GLU A 729 -37.38 -10.04 40.54
CA GLU A 729 -38.56 -9.70 41.37
C GLU A 729 -38.20 -8.97 42.68
N THR A 730 -36.95 -9.02 43.14
CA THR A 730 -36.53 -8.33 44.37
C THR A 730 -36.04 -6.89 44.16
N ASN A 731 -35.74 -6.48 42.92
CA ASN A 731 -35.25 -5.13 42.62
C ASN A 731 -36.31 -4.13 42.13
N GLU A 732 -37.52 -4.56 41.76
CA GLU A 732 -38.59 -3.65 41.29
C GLU A 732 -39.49 -3.04 42.39
N SER A 733 -39.34 -3.40 43.66
CA SER A 733 -40.25 -2.92 44.73
C SER A 733 -39.71 -1.76 45.61
N SER A 734 -38.57 -1.14 45.28
CA SER A 734 -37.91 -0.17 46.18
C SER A 734 -37.66 1.27 45.65
N LEU A 735 -38.41 1.74 44.65
CA LEU A 735 -38.44 3.17 44.31
C LEU A 735 -39.88 3.68 44.13
N HIS A 736 -40.53 4.06 45.24
CA HIS A 736 -41.25 5.33 45.33
C HIS A 736 -41.71 5.60 46.78
N ASN A 737 -41.44 6.83 47.21
CA ASN A 737 -42.02 7.57 48.35
C ASN A 737 -41.22 7.57 49.66
N SER A 738 -40.15 8.36 49.63
CA SER A 738 -39.82 9.27 50.74
C SER A 738 -40.95 10.29 50.93
N THR A 739 -41.34 10.57 52.17
CA THR A 739 -41.20 11.90 52.83
C THR A 739 -42.20 12.07 53.99
N GLU A 740 -41.64 12.39 55.16
CA GLU A 740 -42.21 13.14 56.30
C GLU A 740 -43.25 12.51 57.26
N SER A 741 -42.87 12.59 58.55
CA SER A 741 -43.65 13.21 59.65
C SER A 741 -44.05 12.30 60.83
N PHE A 742 -43.41 12.59 61.97
CA PHE A 742 -43.92 12.58 63.35
C PHE A 742 -44.48 11.29 64.00
N GLY A 743 -43.77 10.85 65.04
CA GLY A 743 -44.30 10.91 66.41
C GLY A 743 -44.85 9.62 67.06
N SER A 744 -44.23 9.30 68.21
CA SER A 744 -44.84 8.77 69.43
C SER A 744 -45.08 7.25 69.59
N ASN A 745 -44.22 6.69 70.45
CA ASN A 745 -44.48 5.91 71.67
C ASN A 745 -44.98 4.45 71.61
N ASP A 746 -44.26 3.67 72.44
CA ASP A 746 -44.74 2.65 73.37
C ASP A 746 -45.30 1.33 72.79
N ALA A 747 -45.01 0.15 73.33
CA ALA A 747 -44.16 -0.25 74.46
C ALA A 747 -44.02 -1.79 74.47
N THR A 748 -42.95 -2.24 75.12
CA THR A 748 -42.88 -3.42 76.01
C THR A 748 -43.32 -4.81 75.52
N ASN A 749 -42.36 -5.72 75.41
CA ASN A 749 -42.08 -6.79 76.40
C ASN A 749 -41.06 -7.78 75.79
N SER A 750 -39.79 -7.78 76.22
CA SER A 750 -39.20 -8.55 77.35
C SER A 750 -39.02 -10.05 77.04
N VAL A 751 -37.97 -10.80 77.42
CA VAL A 751 -36.65 -10.66 78.07
C VAL A 751 -36.09 -12.10 78.03
N GLU A 752 -34.78 -12.30 77.82
CA GLU A 752 -33.87 -13.37 78.34
C GLU A 752 -32.68 -13.49 77.36
N VAL A 753 -31.51 -12.88 77.56
CA VAL A 753 -30.43 -13.06 78.57
C VAL A 753 -29.87 -14.48 78.61
N LEU A 754 -28.67 -14.67 78.02
CA LEU A 754 -27.46 -15.22 78.68
C LEU A 754 -26.24 -15.17 77.73
N ARG A 755 -25.29 -14.25 78.03
CA ARG A 755 -23.84 -14.34 77.75
C ARG A 755 -23.20 -15.22 78.87
N PRO A 756 -21.92 -15.69 78.88
CA PRO A 756 -20.71 -14.92 78.49
C PRO A 756 -19.39 -15.69 78.13
N LEU A 757 -18.34 -14.91 77.76
CA LEU A 757 -16.87 -15.10 78.01
C LEU A 757 -16.13 -16.26 77.27
N ASP A 758 -14.93 -16.13 76.71
CA ASP A 758 -13.71 -15.39 77.09
C ASP A 758 -12.84 -15.01 75.87
N ALA A 759 -12.10 -13.90 76.01
CA ALA A 759 -10.82 -13.64 75.33
C ALA A 759 -9.68 -13.94 76.33
N PRO A 760 -8.40 -14.05 75.89
CA PRO A 760 -7.55 -12.86 76.01
C PRO A 760 -6.43 -12.68 74.97
N GLU A 761 -6.05 -11.40 74.81
CA GLU A 761 -4.70 -10.81 74.70
C GLU A 761 -3.79 -11.14 73.50
N VAL A 762 -3.51 -10.20 72.59
CA VAL A 762 -2.70 -8.95 72.67
C VAL A 762 -1.18 -9.19 72.65
N THR A 763 -0.54 -8.75 71.57
CA THR A 763 0.71 -7.94 71.53
C THR A 763 0.94 -7.50 70.07
N SER A 764 0.69 -6.24 69.70
CA SER A 764 1.63 -5.09 69.75
C SER A 764 2.70 -5.15 68.65
N CYS A 765 3.06 -4.14 67.86
CA CYS A 765 2.64 -2.77 67.63
C CYS A 765 3.43 -2.27 66.39
N THR A 766 2.72 -1.73 65.40
CA THR A 766 2.95 -0.39 64.83
C THR A 766 4.25 0.38 65.17
N LYS A 767 4.94 0.89 64.14
CA LYS A 767 5.20 2.35 63.83
C LYS A 767 6.35 2.44 62.80
N ILE A 768 6.17 3.05 61.62
CA ILE A 768 6.08 4.50 61.28
C ILE A 768 7.45 5.19 61.19
N LEU A 769 7.70 5.77 59.99
CA LEU A 769 8.56 6.90 59.59
C LEU A 769 10.09 6.79 59.80
N GLU A 770 10.88 7.00 58.73
CA GLU A 770 11.37 8.33 58.35
C GLU A 770 12.19 8.34 57.04
N THR A 771 11.96 9.38 56.25
CA THR A 771 12.77 9.97 55.18
C THR A 771 14.25 10.18 55.55
N CYS A 772 15.17 10.07 54.57
CA CYS A 772 15.99 11.19 54.06
C CYS A 772 17.27 10.79 53.28
N VAL A 773 17.51 11.54 52.21
CA VAL A 773 18.80 12.18 51.84
C VAL A 773 19.74 11.49 50.82
N VAL A 774 19.88 12.24 49.73
CA VAL A 774 20.91 12.36 48.67
C VAL A 774 22.35 12.31 49.19
N PRO A 775 23.32 11.96 48.33
CA PRO A 775 24.52 12.80 48.27
C PRO A 775 24.88 13.25 46.85
N LYS A 776 25.27 14.52 46.78
CA LYS A 776 25.92 15.23 45.67
C LYS A 776 27.20 15.83 46.26
N GLU A 777 28.31 15.68 45.54
CA GLU A 777 29.57 16.48 45.52
C GLU A 777 30.69 15.51 45.09
N GLY A 778 31.59 15.79 44.15
CA GLY A 778 31.90 16.97 43.34
C GLY A 778 33.29 16.74 42.70
N ASP A 779 33.48 17.27 41.47
CA ASP A 779 34.66 17.95 40.88
C ASP A 779 36.09 17.46 41.26
N GLU A 780 37.07 17.21 40.39
CA GLU A 780 37.70 17.90 39.24
C GLU A 780 38.60 16.81 38.55
N GLU A 781 39.01 16.83 37.27
CA GLU A 781 40.04 17.71 36.71
C GLU A 781 40.30 17.35 35.22
N LYS A 782 40.86 18.32 34.49
CA LYS A 782 41.15 18.39 33.05
C LYS A 782 42.34 17.53 32.59
N ASN A 783 42.31 17.11 31.32
CA ASN A 783 43.39 17.08 30.28
C ASN A 783 42.96 16.04 29.22
N GLY A 784 42.90 16.25 27.91
CA GLY A 784 43.77 17.01 27.03
C GLY A 784 44.59 16.04 26.15
N LEU A 785 44.39 16.12 24.82
CA LEU A 785 45.27 15.73 23.70
C LEU A 785 45.20 14.32 23.04
N HIS A 786 44.81 14.36 21.76
CA HIS A 786 45.52 13.97 20.52
C HIS A 786 45.89 12.50 20.16
N HIS A 787 45.64 12.21 18.86
CA HIS A 787 46.17 11.14 17.98
C HIS A 787 45.68 9.72 18.31
N ILE A 788 45.11 8.94 17.38
CA ILE A 788 45.47 8.62 15.99
C ILE A 788 44.22 8.51 15.11
#